data_AF-L8MUJ8-F1
#
_entry.id   AF-L8MUJ8-F1
#
_cell.length_a   1.000
_cell.length_b   1.000
_cell.length_c   1.000
_cell.angle_alpha   90.00
_cell.angle_beta   90.00
_cell.angle_gamma   90.00
#
_symmetry.space_group_name_H-M   'P 1'
#
loop_
_entity.id
_entity.type
_entity.pdbx_description
1 polymer ?
#
loop_
_entity_poly.entity_id
_entity_poly.type
_entity_poly.pdbx_seq_one_letter_code
_entity_poly.pdbx_strand_id
1 'polypeptide(L)'
;MSLKAGKEALLRKHYTEAIAILSEYSQESTDLTSKDYVQAQIWLVSAYKKTGRADKAIAICEQLEAHADPQLQKWAQKSLTTLRAVLDAPADNRIKRNEDVASVIKSDPRRYRKKDVTLSLPSRYIYFLVASLILTVLAFIGLQFLLGYGISLIFTPIFTFEWLIAISVVSFIFSILLFFMSPWIIDITQKQYHRIQWITLADLDEKSPEAVEIIENFCEKYNIFVPRLGWIEDDAPVAFIYGVISNSTRIVVSRGLFECLDDDEIAAVYAYQLGRIRNKSFTILTFISAPVQVLYFIYVLLSRRSYQAKSAKQIWQVAAAIANVFYSLSNYLLIWVSHASTIVSDRFASEVTGNPNALARALPKMARQMLPYNQPAIPTNRLLESTRTLGVCDRQTMTAIGLAMEIAHEGLSEQDPYRVFLWELFNPWRRWLEIHSTHPLVGKRLKFLAGYSKQLGLLTEYDFAELLKEEKKLNKKRLYQNFWRDLFIQISPVVGVVIAIVAAMLLSRLFNRWLLLSFLMIGLGLGFMLQGSLRYPDFRRVDDTDLVSLLIDPYVSYVQGTPVQIPGELLGYGTDEFYLGYAMRLEDQGGVAFLNYIPSFRQWIIDPSMTIKNLEMLCDRSVIATGWFRRGKFPIIDLSTLQPIMEDRPKQRASLTSYHQFWNNICSSILVLLGLSLLLLTSRLF
;
A
#
# COMPACT_ATOMS: atom_id res chain seq x y z
N MET A 1 0.88 -14.18 -37.84
CA MET A 1 0.34 -15.03 -36.72
C MET A 1 -0.87 -15.86 -37.17
N SER A 2 -1.35 -16.86 -36.40
CA SER A 2 -2.57 -17.63 -36.76
C SER A 2 -3.84 -17.01 -36.17
N LEU A 3 -4.86 -16.83 -37.00
CA LEU A 3 -6.22 -16.43 -36.62
C LEU A 3 -6.76 -17.20 -35.40
N LYS A 4 -6.38 -18.48 -35.28
CA LYS A 4 -6.81 -19.37 -34.19
C LYS A 4 -6.33 -18.91 -32.81
N ALA A 5 -5.12 -18.35 -32.70
CA ALA A 5 -4.57 -17.86 -31.43
C ALA A 5 -5.36 -16.65 -30.92
N GLY A 6 -5.69 -15.71 -31.80
CA GLY A 6 -6.53 -14.56 -31.45
C GLY A 6 -7.94 -14.95 -31.04
N LYS A 7 -8.52 -15.99 -31.67
CA LYS A 7 -9.80 -16.57 -31.26
C LYS A 7 -9.74 -17.17 -29.86
N GLU A 8 -8.68 -17.91 -29.58
CA GLU A 8 -8.52 -18.61 -28.31
C GLU A 8 -8.35 -17.63 -27.15
N ALA A 9 -7.54 -16.57 -27.34
CA ALA A 9 -7.42 -15.46 -26.40
C ALA A 9 -8.78 -14.76 -26.15
N LEU A 10 -9.57 -14.54 -27.21
CA LEU A 10 -10.90 -13.93 -27.09
C LEU A 10 -11.88 -14.84 -26.32
N LEU A 11 -11.86 -16.15 -26.56
CA LEU A 11 -12.67 -17.12 -25.83
C LEU A 11 -12.29 -17.25 -24.35
N ARG A 12 -11.01 -17.05 -24.02
CA ARG A 12 -10.50 -16.98 -22.65
C ARG A 12 -10.78 -15.65 -21.95
N LYS A 13 -11.47 -14.71 -22.62
CA LYS A 13 -11.75 -13.32 -22.16
C LYS A 13 -10.48 -12.45 -21.99
N HIS A 14 -9.35 -12.80 -22.60
CA HIS A 14 -8.15 -11.95 -22.60
C HIS A 14 -8.21 -10.95 -23.75
N TYR A 15 -9.03 -9.92 -23.59
CA TYR A 15 -9.33 -9.01 -24.69
C TYR A 15 -8.12 -8.18 -25.17
N THR A 16 -7.18 -7.81 -24.31
CA THR A 16 -5.94 -7.10 -24.70
C THR A 16 -5.00 -7.96 -25.53
N GLU A 17 -4.80 -9.22 -25.10
CA GLU A 17 -4.04 -10.22 -25.86
C GLU A 17 -4.72 -10.54 -27.20
N ALA A 18 -6.05 -10.70 -27.21
CA ALA A 18 -6.82 -10.90 -28.43
C ALA A 18 -6.72 -9.69 -29.38
N ILE A 19 -6.86 -8.46 -28.87
CA ILE A 19 -6.70 -7.22 -29.65
C ILE A 19 -5.32 -7.19 -30.29
N ALA A 20 -4.29 -7.46 -29.51
CA ALA A 20 -2.92 -7.50 -30.00
C ALA A 20 -2.82 -8.48 -31.19
N ILE A 21 -3.07 -9.77 -30.96
CA ILE A 21 -2.90 -10.82 -31.98
C ILE A 21 -3.74 -10.56 -33.23
N LEU A 22 -4.99 -10.10 -33.07
CA LEU A 22 -5.90 -9.91 -34.19
C LEU A 22 -5.58 -8.63 -34.99
N SER A 23 -5.08 -7.57 -34.34
CA SER A 23 -4.70 -6.30 -35.00
C SER A 23 -3.50 -6.48 -35.91
N GLU A 24 -2.51 -7.24 -35.44
CA GLU A 24 -1.33 -7.59 -36.22
C GLU A 24 -1.68 -8.56 -37.37
N TYR A 25 -2.51 -9.58 -37.13
CA TYR A 25 -3.03 -10.44 -38.21
C TYR A 25 -3.72 -9.62 -39.31
N SER A 26 -4.44 -8.57 -38.90
CA SER A 26 -5.11 -7.66 -39.83
C SER A 26 -4.14 -6.73 -40.57
N GLN A 27 -2.99 -6.38 -39.99
CA GLN A 27 -1.96 -5.57 -40.66
C GLN A 27 -1.07 -6.40 -41.59
N GLU A 28 -0.82 -7.67 -41.28
CA GLU A 28 -0.02 -8.61 -42.10
C GLU A 28 -0.80 -9.21 -43.28
N SER A 29 -2.13 -9.16 -43.24
CA SER A 29 -2.98 -9.75 -44.28
C SER A 29 -2.92 -8.96 -45.58
N THR A 30 -2.38 -9.57 -46.64
CA THR A 30 -2.32 -8.97 -47.98
C THR A 30 -3.65 -8.96 -48.72
N ASP A 31 -4.59 -9.81 -48.31
CA ASP A 31 -5.93 -9.92 -48.90
C ASP A 31 -7.00 -9.44 -47.90
N LEU A 32 -7.39 -8.18 -48.07
CA LEU A 32 -8.41 -7.48 -47.28
C LEU A 32 -9.83 -8.01 -47.50
N THR A 33 -10.02 -8.94 -48.44
CA THR A 33 -11.32 -9.57 -48.75
C THR A 33 -11.42 -11.02 -48.31
N SER A 34 -10.35 -11.58 -47.75
CA SER A 34 -10.32 -12.96 -47.27
C SER A 34 -11.27 -13.18 -46.08
N LYS A 35 -11.92 -14.35 -46.02
CA LYS A 35 -12.85 -14.70 -44.93
C LYS A 35 -12.19 -14.67 -43.55
N ASP A 36 -10.91 -15.02 -43.49
CA ASP A 36 -10.15 -15.04 -42.24
C ASP A 36 -9.82 -13.60 -41.78
N TYR A 37 -9.46 -12.69 -42.69
CA TYR A 37 -9.31 -11.27 -42.38
C TYR A 37 -10.59 -10.64 -41.83
N VAL A 38 -11.73 -10.91 -42.48
CA VAL A 38 -13.04 -10.42 -42.01
C VAL A 38 -13.38 -10.98 -40.62
N GLN A 39 -13.09 -12.25 -40.35
CA GLN A 39 -13.29 -12.84 -39.02
C GLN A 39 -12.39 -12.20 -37.96
N ALA A 40 -11.14 -11.89 -38.30
CA ALA A 40 -10.22 -11.21 -37.39
C ALA A 40 -10.73 -9.81 -37.01
N GLN A 41 -11.23 -9.05 -37.99
CA GLN A 41 -11.80 -7.72 -37.77
C GLN A 41 -13.08 -7.77 -36.92
N ILE A 42 -13.95 -8.77 -37.13
CA ILE A 42 -15.13 -8.98 -36.28
C ILE A 42 -14.73 -9.27 -34.83
N TRP A 43 -13.71 -10.10 -34.63
CA TRP A 43 -13.19 -10.42 -33.29
C TRP A 43 -12.47 -9.24 -32.64
N LEU A 44 -11.76 -8.42 -33.42
CA LEU A 44 -11.20 -7.14 -32.95
C LEU A 44 -12.28 -6.20 -32.47
N VAL A 45 -13.34 -6.00 -33.24
CA VAL A 45 -14.47 -5.16 -32.85
C VAL A 45 -15.08 -5.67 -31.55
N SER A 46 -15.26 -7.00 -31.41
CA SER A 46 -15.75 -7.59 -30.18
C SER A 46 -14.82 -7.36 -28.99
N ALA A 47 -13.51 -7.48 -29.19
CA ALA A 47 -12.53 -7.27 -28.13
C ALA A 47 -12.38 -5.78 -27.75
N TYR A 48 -12.34 -4.86 -28.71
CA TYR A 48 -12.35 -3.42 -28.48
C TYR A 48 -13.64 -2.94 -27.80
N LYS A 49 -14.79 -3.51 -28.16
CA LYS A 49 -16.05 -3.26 -27.48
C LYS A 49 -16.01 -3.69 -26.01
N LYS A 50 -15.31 -4.79 -25.70
CA LYS A 50 -15.18 -5.32 -24.34
C LYS A 50 -14.13 -4.58 -23.50
N THR A 51 -13.15 -3.95 -24.12
CA THR A 51 -12.13 -3.11 -23.44
C THR A 51 -12.51 -1.63 -23.36
N GLY A 52 -13.75 -1.26 -23.71
CA GLY A 52 -14.23 0.13 -23.63
C GLY A 52 -13.69 1.08 -24.70
N ARG A 53 -12.89 0.60 -25.65
CA ARG A 53 -12.28 1.38 -26.75
C ARG A 53 -13.20 1.41 -27.98
N ALA A 54 -14.37 2.04 -27.82
CA ALA A 54 -15.42 2.09 -28.85
C ALA A 54 -15.01 2.89 -30.10
N ASP A 55 -14.14 3.88 -29.94
CA ASP A 55 -13.52 4.68 -31.01
C ASP A 55 -12.78 3.80 -32.03
N LYS A 56 -11.92 2.89 -31.56
CA LYS A 56 -11.17 1.96 -32.42
C LYS A 56 -12.08 0.91 -33.06
N ALA A 57 -13.11 0.47 -32.33
CA ALA A 57 -14.11 -0.46 -32.87
C ALA A 57 -14.96 0.18 -33.98
N ILE A 58 -15.30 1.48 -33.88
CA ILE A 58 -16.06 2.22 -34.90
C ILE A 58 -15.23 2.33 -36.19
N ALA A 59 -13.96 2.72 -36.09
CA ALA A 59 -13.08 2.83 -37.26
C ALA A 59 -13.01 1.53 -38.07
N ILE A 60 -12.95 0.38 -37.38
CA ILE A 60 -12.97 -0.94 -38.03
C ILE A 60 -14.34 -1.23 -38.64
N CYS A 61 -15.45 -0.92 -37.95
CA CYS A 61 -16.78 -1.16 -38.49
C CYS A 61 -17.09 -0.26 -39.71
N GLU A 62 -16.57 0.98 -39.76
CA GLU A 62 -16.68 1.87 -40.92
C GLU A 62 -15.91 1.31 -42.11
N GLN A 63 -14.74 0.70 -41.88
CA GLN A 63 -13.99 -0.01 -42.92
C GLN A 63 -14.75 -1.25 -43.44
N LEU A 64 -15.43 -2.00 -42.55
CA LEU A 64 -16.21 -3.18 -42.92
C LEU A 64 -17.55 -2.85 -43.62
N GLU A 65 -18.07 -1.63 -43.45
CA GLU A 65 -19.29 -1.17 -44.14
C GLU A 65 -19.07 -0.98 -45.66
N ALA A 66 -17.85 -0.67 -46.08
CA ALA A 66 -17.48 -0.50 -47.48
C ALA A 66 -17.26 -1.83 -48.24
N HIS A 67 -17.42 -2.98 -47.57
CA HIS A 67 -17.19 -4.30 -48.15
C HIS A 67 -18.39 -4.80 -48.97
N ALA A 68 -18.15 -5.58 -50.03
CA ALA A 68 -19.17 -6.02 -50.99
C ALA A 68 -20.18 -7.08 -50.48
N ASP A 69 -20.06 -7.53 -49.23
CA ASP A 69 -20.91 -8.59 -48.67
C ASP A 69 -22.14 -7.98 -47.93
N PRO A 70 -23.37 -8.21 -48.42
CA PRO A 70 -24.58 -7.61 -47.84
C PRO A 70 -24.90 -8.08 -46.41
N GLN A 71 -24.41 -9.23 -45.96
CA GLN A 71 -24.58 -9.68 -44.57
C GLN A 71 -23.61 -8.98 -43.62
N LEU A 72 -22.35 -8.83 -44.04
CA LEU A 72 -21.32 -8.12 -43.30
C LEU A 72 -21.65 -6.63 -43.17
N GLN A 73 -22.17 -6.02 -44.25
CA GLN A 73 -22.61 -4.63 -44.25
C GLN A 73 -23.75 -4.38 -43.25
N LYS A 74 -24.76 -5.26 -43.22
CA LYS A 74 -25.84 -5.19 -42.22
C LYS A 74 -25.33 -5.38 -40.78
N TRP A 75 -24.36 -6.29 -40.58
CA TRP A 75 -23.74 -6.48 -39.27
C TRP A 75 -22.92 -5.25 -38.85
N ALA A 76 -22.11 -4.68 -39.75
CA ALA A 76 -21.32 -3.49 -39.52
C ALA A 76 -22.20 -2.28 -39.21
N GLN A 77 -23.30 -2.06 -39.95
CA GLN A 77 -24.29 -1.00 -39.68
C GLN A 77 -24.98 -1.18 -38.32
N LYS A 78 -25.33 -2.42 -37.95
CA LYS A 78 -25.91 -2.72 -36.63
C LYS A 78 -24.90 -2.52 -35.50
N SER A 79 -23.64 -2.89 -35.72
CA SER A 79 -22.55 -2.68 -34.78
C SER A 79 -22.21 -1.20 -34.64
N LEU A 80 -22.18 -0.43 -35.74
CA LEU A 80 -21.97 1.02 -35.77
C LEU A 80 -23.08 1.76 -35.05
N THR A 81 -24.35 1.43 -35.29
CA THR A 81 -25.46 2.04 -34.55
C THR A 81 -25.35 1.78 -33.04
N THR A 82 -24.93 0.57 -32.63
CA THR A 82 -24.70 0.24 -31.22
C THR A 82 -23.49 0.97 -30.63
N LEU A 83 -22.36 1.02 -31.36
CA LEU A 83 -21.11 1.62 -30.91
C LEU A 83 -21.18 3.15 -30.91
N ARG A 84 -21.81 3.76 -31.92
CA ARG A 84 -22.13 5.19 -31.97
C ARG A 84 -23.16 5.54 -30.90
N ALA A 85 -24.15 4.71 -30.61
CA ALA A 85 -25.02 4.94 -29.45
C ALA A 85 -24.26 4.89 -28.10
N VAL A 86 -23.14 4.15 -28.00
CA VAL A 86 -22.24 4.17 -26.83
C VAL A 86 -21.31 5.40 -26.84
N LEU A 87 -21.01 5.96 -28.03
CA LEU A 87 -20.18 7.16 -28.23
C LEU A 87 -20.96 8.47 -28.03
N ASP A 88 -22.12 8.55 -28.69
CA ASP A 88 -23.11 9.63 -28.71
C ASP A 88 -24.11 9.53 -27.56
N ALA A 89 -24.00 8.49 -26.72
CA ALA A 89 -24.60 8.53 -25.39
C ALA A 89 -24.14 9.86 -24.78
N PRO A 90 -25.07 10.80 -24.48
CA PRO A 90 -24.70 12.09 -23.93
C PRO A 90 -23.80 11.83 -22.73
N ALA A 91 -22.89 12.77 -22.43
CA ALA A 91 -22.05 12.66 -21.23
C ALA A 91 -22.90 12.19 -20.04
N ASP A 92 -24.16 12.66 -19.95
CA ASP A 92 -25.21 12.27 -19.01
C ASP A 92 -25.58 10.76 -18.93
N ASN A 93 -25.51 9.96 -19.99
CA ASN A 93 -25.78 8.50 -19.95
C ASN A 93 -24.52 7.66 -19.62
N ARG A 94 -23.33 8.14 -20.00
CA ARG A 94 -22.05 7.60 -19.49
C ARG A 94 -21.85 8.00 -18.05
N ILE A 95 -22.28 9.20 -17.69
CA ILE A 95 -22.51 9.68 -16.34
C ILE A 95 -23.57 8.79 -15.70
N LYS A 96 -24.69 8.36 -16.32
CA LYS A 96 -25.57 7.34 -15.71
C LYS A 96 -24.94 5.99 -15.46
N ARG A 97 -24.10 5.46 -16.36
CA ARG A 97 -23.39 4.19 -16.11
C ARG A 97 -22.24 4.36 -15.10
N ASN A 98 -21.56 5.51 -15.13
CA ASN A 98 -20.63 5.97 -14.12
C ASN A 98 -21.35 6.48 -12.87
N GLU A 99 -22.65 6.69 -12.84
CA GLU A 99 -23.51 7.07 -11.72
C GLU A 99 -24.23 5.82 -11.26
N ASP A 100 -24.30 4.73 -12.02
CA ASP A 100 -24.73 3.41 -11.57
C ASP A 100 -23.54 2.73 -10.88
N VAL A 101 -22.30 2.97 -11.36
CA VAL A 101 -21.05 2.54 -10.73
C VAL A 101 -20.53 3.54 -9.70
N ALA A 102 -20.61 4.84 -9.97
CA ALA A 102 -20.44 5.87 -8.93
C ALA A 102 -21.73 6.17 -8.17
N SER A 103 -22.84 5.42 -8.28
CA SER A 103 -23.85 5.34 -7.19
C SER A 103 -23.58 4.16 -6.27
N VAL A 104 -22.67 3.26 -6.64
CA VAL A 104 -22.01 2.40 -5.64
C VAL A 104 -21.13 3.26 -4.72
N ILE A 105 -20.76 4.50 -5.12
CA ILE A 105 -19.76 5.32 -4.44
C ILE A 105 -20.23 6.75 -4.07
N LYS A 106 -21.04 7.46 -4.87
CA LYS A 106 -21.73 8.71 -4.49
C LYS A 106 -23.01 8.35 -3.77
N SER A 107 -22.98 8.53 -2.47
CA SER A 107 -24.17 8.59 -1.65
C SER A 107 -24.84 9.94 -1.81
N ASP A 108 -26.17 9.93 -1.82
CA ASP A 108 -26.93 11.11 -1.46
C ASP A 108 -26.52 11.51 -0.02
N PRO A 109 -25.96 12.72 0.22
CA PRO A 109 -25.37 13.10 1.51
C PRO A 109 -26.36 12.98 2.68
N ARG A 110 -27.67 12.96 2.39
CA ARG A 110 -28.74 12.89 3.40
C ARG A 110 -29.44 11.53 3.52
N ARG A 111 -28.95 10.49 2.85
CA ARG A 111 -29.70 9.22 2.69
C ARG A 111 -30.07 8.54 4.02
N TYR A 112 -29.22 8.66 5.05
CA TYR A 112 -29.41 7.98 6.33
C TYR A 112 -28.82 8.77 7.50
N ARG A 113 -29.64 9.59 8.18
CA ARG A 113 -29.23 10.28 9.41
C ARG A 113 -30.22 10.00 10.52
N LYS A 114 -29.76 9.33 11.58
CA LYS A 114 -30.52 9.17 12.82
C LYS A 114 -29.92 10.06 13.91
N LYS A 115 -30.71 11.00 14.43
CA LYS A 115 -30.27 11.90 15.52
C LYS A 115 -30.30 11.18 16.87
N ASP A 116 -29.44 11.61 17.79
CA ASP A 116 -29.35 11.15 19.19
C ASP A 116 -29.22 9.64 19.36
N VAL A 117 -28.20 9.10 18.71
CA VAL A 117 -27.90 7.67 18.73
C VAL A 117 -26.87 7.36 19.81
N THR A 118 -27.07 6.23 20.50
CA THR A 118 -26.03 5.58 21.30
C THR A 118 -25.73 4.20 20.73
N LEU A 119 -24.45 3.91 20.53
CA LEU A 119 -23.99 2.63 20.00
C LEU A 119 -23.29 1.84 21.10
N SER A 120 -23.40 0.52 21.04
CA SER A 120 -22.75 -0.34 22.03
C SER A 120 -21.29 -0.61 21.62
N LEU A 121 -20.35 -0.37 22.55
CA LEU A 121 -18.96 -0.84 22.41
C LEU A 121 -18.60 -1.72 23.61
N PRO A 122 -18.07 -2.94 23.38
CA PRO A 122 -17.58 -3.77 24.46
C PRO A 122 -16.53 -3.05 25.32
N SER A 123 -16.68 -3.10 26.65
CA SER A 123 -15.80 -2.38 27.60
C SER A 123 -14.32 -2.70 27.44
N ARG A 124 -13.99 -3.90 26.95
CA ARG A 124 -12.61 -4.30 26.61
C ARG A 124 -11.87 -3.31 25.70
N TYR A 125 -12.56 -2.63 24.78
CA TYR A 125 -11.93 -1.65 23.90
C TYR A 125 -11.61 -0.34 24.61
N ILE A 126 -12.44 0.05 25.58
CA ILE A 126 -12.19 1.22 26.43
C ILE A 126 -11.01 0.93 27.36
N TYR A 127 -10.99 -0.23 28.02
CA TYR A 127 -9.85 -0.64 28.84
C TYR A 127 -8.57 -0.76 28.04
N PHE A 128 -8.65 -1.29 26.81
CA PHE A 128 -7.52 -1.36 25.90
C PHE A 128 -7.00 0.04 25.51
N LEU A 129 -7.89 1.00 25.25
CA LEU A 129 -7.49 2.40 25.02
C LEU A 129 -6.77 2.97 26.23
N VAL A 130 -7.36 2.91 27.42
CA VAL A 130 -6.75 3.45 28.65
C VAL A 130 -5.39 2.80 28.92
N ALA A 131 -5.29 1.47 28.81
CA ALA A 131 -4.04 0.75 28.98
C ALA A 131 -2.99 1.17 27.95
N SER A 132 -3.37 1.30 26.67
CA SER A 132 -2.46 1.75 25.61
C SER A 132 -1.94 3.16 25.85
N LEU A 133 -2.80 4.09 26.29
CA LEU A 133 -2.43 5.47 26.59
C LEU A 133 -1.38 5.53 27.72
N ILE A 134 -1.61 4.81 28.82
CA ILE A 134 -0.69 4.78 29.97
C ILE A 134 0.63 4.11 29.57
N LEU A 135 0.57 2.93 28.94
CA LEU A 135 1.75 2.16 28.58
C LEU A 135 2.64 2.92 27.60
N THR A 136 2.05 3.60 26.62
CA THR A 136 2.79 4.38 25.62
C THR A 136 3.46 5.61 26.25
N VAL A 137 2.81 6.31 27.19
CA VAL A 137 3.45 7.41 27.94
C VAL A 137 4.61 6.89 28.79
N LEU A 138 4.42 5.80 29.53
CA LEU A 138 5.48 5.19 30.35
C LEU A 138 6.65 4.71 29.48
N ALA A 139 6.38 4.05 28.36
CA ALA A 139 7.40 3.58 27.43
C ALA A 139 8.20 4.74 26.82
N PHE A 140 7.53 5.85 26.50
CA PHE A 140 8.19 7.04 25.97
C PHE A 140 9.07 7.74 27.01
N ILE A 141 8.59 7.93 28.23
CA ILE A 141 9.40 8.47 29.35
C ILE A 141 10.58 7.54 29.65
N GLY A 142 10.34 6.23 29.67
CA GLY A 142 11.38 5.21 29.85
C GLY A 142 12.44 5.27 28.74
N LEU A 143 12.03 5.46 27.49
CA LEU A 143 12.96 5.64 26.36
C LEU A 143 13.82 6.90 26.52
N GLN A 144 13.23 8.02 26.95
CA GLN A 144 13.98 9.25 27.23
C GLN A 144 14.99 9.06 28.37
N PHE A 145 14.58 8.38 29.43
CA PHE A 145 15.47 8.05 30.55
C PHE A 145 16.64 7.17 30.08
N LEU A 146 16.37 6.13 29.28
CA LEU A 146 17.42 5.27 28.72
C LEU A 146 18.37 6.04 27.80
N LEU A 147 17.86 7.01 27.05
CA LEU A 147 18.68 7.87 26.20
C LEU A 147 19.55 8.81 27.04
N GLY A 148 19.00 9.43 28.09
CA GLY A 148 19.76 10.23 29.04
C GLY A 148 20.83 9.42 29.77
N TYR A 149 20.51 8.18 30.15
CA TYR A 149 21.46 7.23 30.71
C TYR A 149 22.60 6.91 29.72
N GLY A 150 22.26 6.59 28.47
CA GLY A 150 23.26 6.33 27.43
C GLY A 150 24.20 7.52 27.19
N ILE A 151 23.69 8.75 27.22
CA ILE A 151 24.50 9.96 27.09
C ILE A 151 25.44 10.14 28.29
N SER A 152 24.96 9.87 29.51
CA SER A 152 25.79 10.01 30.72
C SER A 152 27.03 9.10 30.71
N LEU A 153 26.92 7.90 30.11
CA LEU A 153 28.03 6.95 29.97
C LEU A 153 29.16 7.46 29.06
N ILE A 154 28.90 8.46 28.20
CA ILE A 154 29.93 9.09 27.36
C ILE A 154 30.84 9.98 28.20
N PHE A 155 30.30 10.63 29.24
CA PHE A 155 31.03 11.60 30.07
C PHE A 155 31.73 10.95 31.25
N THR A 156 31.09 9.97 31.89
CA THR A 156 31.64 9.30 33.08
C THR A 156 31.35 7.80 33.06
N PRO A 157 32.37 6.93 33.18
CA PRO A 157 32.16 5.49 33.24
C PRO A 157 31.64 5.01 34.61
N ILE A 158 31.70 5.86 35.64
CA ILE A 158 31.25 5.55 37.00
C ILE A 158 29.85 6.11 37.20
N PHE A 159 28.88 5.20 37.36
CA PHE A 159 27.49 5.57 37.55
C PHE A 159 27.16 5.64 39.05
N THR A 160 26.97 6.86 39.57
CA THR A 160 26.56 7.09 40.98
C THR A 160 25.04 7.23 41.09
N PHE A 161 24.50 7.04 42.31
CA PHE A 161 23.08 7.23 42.57
C PHE A 161 22.61 8.67 42.26
N GLU A 162 23.47 9.66 42.44
CA GLU A 162 23.20 11.06 42.11
C GLU A 162 22.93 11.27 40.62
N TRP A 163 23.69 10.59 39.74
CA TRP A 163 23.45 10.63 38.30
C TRP A 163 22.09 10.05 37.93
N LEU A 164 21.65 8.96 38.58
CA LEU A 164 20.33 8.37 38.36
C LEU A 164 19.23 9.38 38.67
N ILE A 165 19.31 10.05 39.82
CA ILE A 165 18.35 11.09 40.20
C ILE A 165 18.37 12.24 39.20
N ALA A 166 19.56 12.74 38.86
CA ALA A 166 19.71 13.85 37.92
C ALA A 166 19.09 13.53 36.55
N ILE A 167 19.39 12.36 35.98
CA ILE A 167 18.82 11.92 34.70
C ILE A 167 17.31 11.78 34.78
N SER A 168 16.78 11.24 35.89
CA SER A 168 15.34 11.09 36.09
C SER A 168 14.65 12.45 36.14
N VAL A 169 15.18 13.40 36.90
CA VAL A 169 14.64 14.75 37.04
C VAL A 169 14.71 15.50 35.70
N VAL A 170 15.85 15.45 35.01
CA VAL A 170 16.03 16.08 33.70
C VAL A 170 15.06 15.48 32.67
N SER A 171 14.94 14.15 32.62
CA SER A 171 14.03 13.47 31.69
C SER A 171 12.57 13.84 31.96
N PHE A 172 12.18 13.94 33.24
CA PHE A 172 10.84 14.34 33.64
C PHE A 172 10.52 15.79 33.26
N ILE A 173 11.44 16.73 33.55
CA ILE A 173 11.30 18.15 33.16
C ILE A 173 11.23 18.28 31.64
N PHE A 174 12.11 17.58 30.92
CA PHE A 174 12.13 17.57 29.46
C PHE A 174 10.82 17.01 28.88
N SER A 175 10.28 15.93 29.46
CA SER A 175 8.97 15.38 29.09
C SER A 175 7.84 16.40 29.24
N ILE A 176 7.79 17.12 30.36
CA ILE A 176 6.78 18.17 30.59
C ILE A 176 6.93 19.30 29.57
N LEU A 177 8.16 19.78 29.34
CA LEU A 177 8.42 20.82 28.37
C LEU A 177 8.01 20.39 26.96
N LEU A 178 8.41 19.19 26.55
CA LEU A 178 8.07 18.62 25.25
C LEU A 178 6.56 18.43 25.10
N PHE A 179 5.86 18.02 26.15
CA PHE A 179 4.40 17.86 26.14
C PHE A 179 3.69 19.17 25.81
N PHE A 180 4.07 20.29 26.43
CA PHE A 180 3.45 21.58 26.11
C PHE A 180 3.95 22.17 24.79
N MET A 181 5.20 21.89 24.39
CA MET A 181 5.79 22.35 23.14
C MET A 181 5.35 21.53 21.91
N SER A 182 4.79 20.33 22.08
CA SER A 182 4.52 19.42 20.96
C SER A 182 3.60 20.00 19.87
N PRO A 183 2.51 20.74 20.17
CA PRO A 183 1.69 21.35 19.11
C PRO A 183 2.46 22.43 18.35
N TRP A 184 3.34 23.17 19.02
CA TRP A 184 4.15 24.22 18.41
C TRP A 184 5.23 23.64 17.48
N ILE A 185 5.85 22.51 17.88
CA ILE A 185 6.78 21.78 17.02
C ILE A 185 6.07 21.30 15.75
N ILE A 186 4.86 20.74 15.88
CA ILE A 186 4.06 20.31 14.72
C ILE A 186 3.67 21.53 13.88
N ASP A 187 3.19 22.63 14.47
CA ASP A 187 2.86 23.85 13.72
C ASP A 187 4.05 24.36 12.88
N ILE A 188 5.26 24.41 13.44
CA ILE A 188 6.46 24.85 12.72
C ILE A 188 6.77 23.92 11.56
N THR A 189 6.83 22.62 11.83
CA THR A 189 7.19 21.64 10.80
C THR A 189 6.18 21.65 9.67
N GLN A 190 4.88 21.69 10.00
CA GLN A 190 3.83 21.73 8.99
C GLN A 190 3.81 23.04 8.20
N LYS A 191 3.98 24.19 8.86
CA LYS A 191 4.06 25.48 8.17
C LYS A 191 5.26 25.56 7.22
N GLN A 192 6.42 25.06 7.67
CA GLN A 192 7.66 25.12 6.91
C GLN A 192 7.65 24.19 5.68
N TYR A 193 7.12 22.98 5.81
CA TYR A 193 7.21 21.96 4.77
C TYR A 193 5.93 21.78 3.95
N HIS A 194 4.76 22.07 4.52
CA HIS A 194 3.45 21.79 3.93
C HIS A 194 2.58 23.03 3.73
N ARG A 195 3.04 24.22 4.15
CA ARG A 195 2.36 25.51 3.94
C ARG A 195 0.88 25.49 4.39
N ILE A 196 0.61 24.98 5.58
CA ILE A 196 -0.74 25.01 6.17
C ILE A 196 -1.32 26.44 6.11
N GLN A 197 -2.55 26.53 5.61
CA GLN A 197 -3.39 27.72 5.65
C GLN A 197 -4.46 27.52 6.73
N TRP A 198 -4.66 28.51 7.60
CA TRP A 198 -5.71 28.44 8.62
C TRP A 198 -6.99 28.99 8.03
N ILE A 199 -8.08 28.22 8.14
CA ILE A 199 -9.39 28.55 7.59
C ILE A 199 -10.42 28.74 8.70
N THR A 200 -11.48 29.47 8.40
CA THR A 200 -12.62 29.70 9.29
C THR A 200 -13.71 28.66 9.07
N LEU A 201 -14.72 28.64 9.94
CA LEU A 201 -15.90 27.79 9.73
C LEU A 201 -16.67 28.19 8.46
N ALA A 202 -16.66 29.48 8.09
CA ALA A 202 -17.32 29.95 6.86
C ALA A 202 -16.66 29.36 5.60
N ASP A 203 -15.32 29.30 5.57
CA ASP A 203 -14.60 28.67 4.45
C ASP A 203 -14.87 27.16 4.37
N LEU A 204 -15.05 26.50 5.52
CA LEU A 204 -15.44 25.08 5.56
C LEU A 204 -16.89 24.88 5.14
N ASP A 205 -17.80 25.80 5.47
CA ASP A 205 -19.22 25.73 5.11
C ASP A 205 -19.42 25.66 3.59
N GLU A 206 -18.61 26.40 2.82
CA GLU A 206 -18.61 26.33 1.35
C GLU A 206 -18.23 24.94 0.81
N LYS A 207 -17.45 24.15 1.56
CA LYS A 207 -16.97 22.83 1.16
C LYS A 207 -17.81 21.69 1.72
N SER A 208 -18.22 21.81 2.98
CA SER A 208 -18.94 20.79 3.72
C SER A 208 -19.77 21.45 4.84
N PRO A 209 -21.02 21.86 4.56
CA PRO A 209 -21.91 22.42 5.58
C PRO A 209 -22.25 21.39 6.67
N GLU A 210 -22.29 20.09 6.34
CA GLU A 210 -22.53 19.05 7.34
C GLU A 210 -21.37 18.92 8.34
N ALA A 211 -20.13 19.12 7.91
CA ALA A 211 -19.00 19.12 8.83
C ALA A 211 -19.07 20.29 9.82
N VAL A 212 -19.51 21.47 9.36
CA VAL A 212 -19.72 22.65 10.21
C VAL A 212 -20.79 22.36 11.27
N GLU A 213 -21.94 21.84 10.87
CA GLU A 213 -23.02 21.46 11.80
C GLU A 213 -22.54 20.47 12.87
N ILE A 214 -21.75 19.47 12.48
CA ILE A 214 -21.18 18.49 13.41
C ILE A 214 -20.20 19.15 14.39
N ILE A 215 -19.33 20.03 13.92
CA ILE A 215 -18.35 20.73 14.75
C ILE A 215 -19.05 21.64 15.76
N GLU A 216 -20.03 22.43 15.33
CA GLU A 216 -20.79 23.34 16.19
C GLU A 216 -21.56 22.57 17.27
N ASN A 217 -22.32 21.55 16.86
CA ASN A 217 -23.05 20.68 17.80
C ASN A 217 -22.12 20.00 18.81
N PHE A 218 -20.93 19.57 18.38
CA PHE A 218 -19.93 18.99 19.27
C PHE A 218 -19.40 20.02 20.27
N CYS A 219 -19.07 21.23 19.81
CA CYS A 219 -18.54 22.29 20.66
C CYS A 219 -19.57 22.75 21.70
N GLU A 220 -20.84 22.89 21.31
CA GLU A 220 -21.94 23.21 22.21
C GLU A 220 -22.15 22.10 23.24
N LYS A 221 -22.30 20.85 22.79
CA LYS A 221 -22.56 19.69 23.66
C LYS A 221 -21.47 19.44 24.70
N TYR A 222 -20.21 19.67 24.35
CA TYR A 222 -19.07 19.42 25.24
C TYR A 222 -18.49 20.68 25.88
N ASN A 223 -19.09 21.85 25.62
CA ASN A 223 -18.64 23.15 26.12
C ASN A 223 -17.14 23.40 25.87
N ILE A 224 -16.73 23.25 24.62
CA ILE A 224 -15.34 23.51 24.17
C ILE A 224 -15.33 24.53 23.04
N PHE A 225 -14.18 25.18 22.84
CA PHE A 225 -14.01 26.09 21.70
C PHE A 225 -13.86 25.32 20.39
N VAL A 226 -14.29 25.94 19.30
CA VAL A 226 -14.10 25.43 17.94
C VAL A 226 -12.60 25.17 17.70
N PRO A 227 -12.22 23.93 17.30
CA PRO A 227 -10.84 23.63 16.92
C PRO A 227 -10.36 24.52 15.79
N ARG A 228 -9.07 24.89 15.79
CA ARG A 228 -8.50 25.62 14.65
C ARG A 228 -8.48 24.71 13.42
N LEU A 229 -9.07 25.17 12.33
CA LEU A 229 -9.16 24.41 11.09
C LEU A 229 -8.00 24.80 10.15
N GLY A 230 -7.30 23.79 9.65
CA GLY A 230 -6.18 23.94 8.73
C GLY A 230 -6.46 23.27 7.39
N TRP A 231 -5.96 23.89 6.34
CA TRP A 231 -6.02 23.45 4.96
C TRP A 231 -4.61 23.23 4.43
N ILE A 232 -4.40 22.15 3.67
CA ILE A 232 -3.14 21.85 2.98
C ILE A 232 -3.39 21.64 1.49
N GLU A 233 -2.61 22.31 0.65
CA GLU A 233 -2.55 22.12 -0.80
C GLU A 233 -1.75 20.85 -1.17
N ASP A 234 -2.31 19.69 -0.87
CA ASP A 234 -1.78 18.37 -1.23
C ASP A 234 -2.91 17.50 -1.79
N ASP A 235 -2.60 16.73 -2.83
CA ASP A 235 -3.56 15.87 -3.54
C ASP A 235 -3.76 14.52 -2.85
N ALA A 236 -2.87 14.15 -1.93
CA ALA A 236 -3.04 12.95 -1.11
C ALA A 236 -4.17 13.19 -0.10
N PRO A 237 -5.17 12.27 0.01
CA PRO A 237 -6.35 12.47 0.86
C PRO A 237 -6.02 12.22 2.34
N VAL A 238 -5.72 13.28 3.07
CA VAL A 238 -5.28 13.22 4.47
C VAL A 238 -6.08 14.17 5.35
N ALA A 239 -6.50 13.65 6.50
CA ALA A 239 -6.98 14.45 7.62
C ALA A 239 -6.27 13.99 8.90
N PHE A 240 -5.83 14.93 9.73
CA PHE A 240 -5.20 14.63 11.00
C PHE A 240 -5.52 15.69 12.06
N ILE A 241 -5.38 15.30 13.33
CA ILE A 241 -5.62 16.17 14.48
C ILE A 241 -4.40 16.19 15.40
N TYR A 242 -4.10 17.36 15.96
CA TYR A 242 -3.06 17.49 16.97
C TYR A 242 -3.34 18.62 17.96
N GLY A 243 -2.74 18.53 19.13
CA GLY A 243 -2.93 19.47 20.24
C GLY A 243 -2.67 18.81 21.59
N VAL A 244 -2.71 19.61 22.65
CA VAL A 244 -2.52 19.13 24.03
C VAL A 244 -3.81 19.20 24.83
N ILE A 245 -4.52 20.33 24.72
CA ILE A 245 -5.76 20.61 25.43
C ILE A 245 -6.89 20.66 24.40
N SER A 246 -8.10 20.22 24.77
CA SER A 246 -9.26 20.24 23.87
C SER A 246 -9.57 21.63 23.31
N ASN A 247 -9.28 22.69 24.06
CA ASN A 247 -9.51 24.08 23.66
C ASN A 247 -8.40 24.65 22.76
N SER A 248 -7.34 23.90 22.48
CA SER A 248 -6.24 24.31 21.60
C SER A 248 -5.95 23.29 20.51
N THR A 249 -6.92 22.42 20.20
CA THR A 249 -6.83 21.44 19.12
C THR A 249 -6.82 22.09 17.75
N ARG A 250 -6.08 21.47 16.82
CA ARG A 250 -6.06 21.82 15.40
C ARG A 250 -6.45 20.59 14.60
N ILE A 251 -7.37 20.76 13.66
CA ILE A 251 -7.76 19.73 12.69
C ILE A 251 -7.31 20.21 11.33
N VAL A 252 -6.51 19.41 10.63
CA VAL A 252 -5.93 19.78 9.34
C VAL A 252 -6.36 18.77 8.29
N VAL A 253 -6.81 19.28 7.15
CA VAL A 253 -7.34 18.49 6.04
C VAL A 253 -6.69 18.94 4.74
N SER A 254 -6.35 18.00 3.87
CA SER A 254 -5.76 18.23 2.54
C SER A 254 -6.82 18.50 1.47
N ARG A 255 -6.48 19.25 0.43
CA ARG A 255 -7.28 19.43 -0.79
C ARG A 255 -7.77 18.10 -1.37
N GLY A 256 -6.89 17.11 -1.52
CA GLY A 256 -7.23 15.81 -2.09
C GLY A 256 -8.29 15.02 -1.33
N LEU A 257 -8.54 15.35 -0.05
CA LEU A 257 -9.62 14.75 0.72
C LEU A 257 -10.98 15.36 0.35
N PHE A 258 -11.05 16.69 0.21
CA PHE A 258 -12.25 17.40 -0.23
C PHE A 258 -12.63 17.11 -1.68
N GLU A 259 -11.65 16.86 -2.55
CA GLU A 259 -11.90 16.47 -3.95
C GLU A 259 -12.39 15.02 -4.08
N CYS A 260 -12.08 14.17 -3.10
CA CYS A 260 -12.36 12.74 -3.14
C CYS A 260 -13.67 12.35 -2.43
N LEU A 261 -14.06 13.09 -1.40
CA LEU A 261 -15.17 12.75 -0.51
C LEU A 261 -16.38 13.67 -0.72
N ASP A 262 -17.57 13.10 -0.51
CA ASP A 262 -18.83 13.86 -0.50
C ASP A 262 -19.04 14.54 0.88
N ASP A 263 -19.99 15.47 0.98
CA ASP A 263 -20.23 16.28 2.19
C ASP A 263 -20.42 15.45 3.47
N ASP A 264 -21.24 14.40 3.43
CA ASP A 264 -21.50 13.54 4.59
C ASP A 264 -20.27 12.70 4.99
N GLU A 265 -19.44 12.34 4.02
CA GLU A 265 -18.19 11.62 4.21
C GLU A 265 -17.11 12.52 4.83
N ILE A 266 -17.02 13.77 4.38
CA ILE A 266 -16.18 14.80 5.00
C ILE A 266 -16.62 15.02 6.45
N ALA A 267 -17.92 15.19 6.67
CA ALA A 267 -18.50 15.33 8.00
C ALA A 267 -18.18 14.11 8.90
N ALA A 268 -18.22 12.88 8.36
CA ALA A 268 -17.82 11.68 9.08
C ALA A 268 -16.33 11.63 9.42
N VAL A 269 -15.45 12.11 8.53
CA VAL A 269 -14.01 12.25 8.80
C VAL A 269 -13.76 13.29 9.90
N TYR A 270 -14.43 14.44 9.88
CA TYR A 270 -14.35 15.42 10.97
C TYR A 270 -14.88 14.83 12.28
N ALA A 271 -16.02 14.15 12.27
CA ALA A 271 -16.58 13.49 13.44
C ALA A 271 -15.62 12.44 14.03
N TYR A 272 -14.90 11.71 13.19
CA TYR A 272 -13.82 10.80 13.62
C TYR A 272 -12.70 11.53 14.37
N GLN A 273 -12.27 12.70 13.87
CA GLN A 273 -11.26 13.52 14.53
C GLN A 273 -11.77 14.11 15.85
N LEU A 274 -13.03 14.56 15.91
CA LEU A 274 -13.68 15.00 17.15
C LEU A 274 -13.78 13.87 18.18
N GLY A 275 -13.97 12.63 17.73
CA GLY A 275 -13.90 11.44 18.58
C GLY A 275 -12.55 11.28 19.27
N ARG A 276 -11.45 11.65 18.60
CA ARG A 276 -10.13 11.68 19.22
C ARG A 276 -10.03 12.77 20.30
N ILE A 277 -10.70 13.91 20.14
CA ILE A 277 -10.81 14.94 21.19
C ILE A 277 -11.56 14.38 22.40
N ARG A 278 -12.69 13.71 22.13
CA ARG A 278 -13.56 13.15 23.18
C ARG A 278 -12.86 12.08 24.01
N ASN A 279 -12.06 11.23 23.37
CA ASN A 279 -11.32 10.15 24.03
C ASN A 279 -9.91 10.57 24.51
N LYS A 280 -9.50 11.84 24.30
CA LYS A 280 -8.21 12.43 24.69
C LYS A 280 -6.96 11.77 24.09
N SER A 281 -7.13 10.85 23.13
CA SER A 281 -6.00 10.18 22.48
C SER A 281 -5.12 11.14 21.67
N PHE A 282 -5.70 12.22 21.11
CA PHE A 282 -4.96 13.21 20.33
C PHE A 282 -3.80 13.83 21.14
N THR A 283 -3.98 14.02 22.46
CA THR A 283 -2.96 14.60 23.34
C THR A 283 -1.70 13.74 23.38
N ILE A 284 -1.86 12.42 23.59
CA ILE A 284 -0.73 11.49 23.67
C ILE A 284 -0.11 11.25 22.29
N LEU A 285 -0.94 11.16 21.26
CA LEU A 285 -0.46 11.05 19.87
C LEU A 285 0.38 12.26 19.48
N THR A 286 -0.07 13.48 19.80
CA THR A 286 0.67 14.73 19.54
C THR A 286 1.99 14.77 20.31
N PHE A 287 1.97 14.43 21.59
CA PHE A 287 3.14 14.45 22.46
C PHE A 287 4.29 13.61 21.89
N ILE A 288 3.97 12.41 21.41
CA ILE A 288 4.97 11.46 20.91
C ILE A 288 5.24 11.66 19.41
N SER A 289 4.26 12.11 18.62
CA SER A 289 4.47 12.35 17.18
C SER A 289 5.38 13.54 16.90
N ALA A 290 5.38 14.58 17.75
CA ALA A 290 6.23 15.75 17.56
C ALA A 290 7.74 15.42 17.44
N PRO A 291 8.37 14.71 18.40
CA PRO A 291 9.76 14.29 18.25
C PRO A 291 9.98 13.28 17.11
N VAL A 292 9.02 12.38 16.85
CA VAL A 292 9.09 11.43 15.72
C VAL A 292 9.17 12.17 14.38
N GLN A 293 8.35 13.21 14.22
CA GLN A 293 8.33 14.05 13.03
C GLN A 293 9.65 14.83 12.87
N VAL A 294 10.21 15.34 13.97
CA VAL A 294 11.53 15.97 13.96
C VAL A 294 12.63 14.98 13.54
N LEU A 295 12.62 13.74 14.06
CA LEU A 295 13.55 12.69 13.65
C LEU A 295 13.45 12.36 12.16
N TYR A 296 12.23 12.30 11.61
CA TYR A 296 12.03 12.13 10.16
C TYR A 296 12.67 13.27 9.37
N PHE A 297 12.43 14.53 9.74
CA PHE A 297 13.02 15.67 9.03
C PHE A 297 14.55 15.73 9.19
N ILE A 298 15.09 15.36 10.34
CA ILE A 298 16.53 15.21 10.54
C ILE A 298 17.07 14.14 9.59
N TYR A 299 16.42 12.98 9.49
CA TYR A 299 16.79 11.93 8.53
C TYR A 299 16.79 12.47 7.09
N VAL A 300 15.72 13.14 6.66
CA VAL A 300 15.62 13.71 5.30
C VAL A 300 16.71 14.74 5.04
N LEU A 301 17.00 15.61 6.01
CA LEU A 301 18.04 16.63 5.91
C LEU A 301 19.44 16.02 5.83
N LEU A 302 19.75 15.06 6.70
CA LEU A 302 21.03 14.36 6.72
C LEU A 302 21.25 13.54 5.45
N SER A 303 20.20 12.89 4.94
CA SER A 303 20.24 12.14 3.68
C SER A 303 20.52 13.06 2.49
N ARG A 304 19.83 14.20 2.41
CA ARG A 304 20.09 15.22 1.37
C ARG A 304 21.51 15.78 1.46
N ARG A 305 21.98 16.09 2.67
CA ARG A 305 23.33 16.62 2.88
C ARG A 305 24.40 15.58 2.54
N SER A 306 24.15 14.31 2.84
CA SER A 306 24.99 13.20 2.41
C SER A 306 25.15 13.15 0.90
N TYR A 307 24.09 13.45 0.14
CA TYR A 307 24.15 13.45 -1.31
C TYR A 307 25.00 14.60 -1.88
N GLN A 308 24.90 15.78 -1.27
CA GLN A 308 25.63 16.98 -1.70
C GLN A 308 27.09 17.03 -1.21
N ALA A 309 27.45 16.24 -0.19
CA ALA A 309 28.76 16.28 0.43
C ALA A 309 29.86 15.65 -0.45
N LYS A 310 30.88 16.46 -0.78
CA LYS A 310 32.11 15.99 -1.47
C LYS A 310 33.14 15.35 -0.53
N SER A 311 33.14 15.74 0.76
CA SER A 311 33.98 15.17 1.82
C SER A 311 33.11 14.69 2.99
N ALA A 312 33.59 13.71 3.77
CA ALA A 312 32.85 13.11 4.90
C ALA A 312 31.48 12.48 4.55
N LYS A 313 31.27 12.09 3.28
CA LYS A 313 30.01 11.47 2.81
C LYS A 313 29.55 10.29 3.68
N GLN A 314 30.49 9.41 4.04
CA GLN A 314 30.20 8.23 4.87
C GLN A 314 29.65 8.61 6.27
N ILE A 315 30.16 9.68 6.88
CA ILE A 315 29.70 10.13 8.20
C ILE A 315 28.25 10.60 8.11
N TRP A 316 27.90 11.38 7.09
CA TRP A 316 26.51 11.83 6.87
C TRP A 316 25.57 10.66 6.57
N GLN A 317 26.02 9.66 5.81
CA GLN A 317 25.23 8.44 5.53
C GLN A 317 24.94 7.65 6.81
N VAL A 318 25.96 7.43 7.64
CA VAL A 318 25.80 6.73 8.91
C VAL A 318 24.88 7.51 9.85
N ALA A 319 25.04 8.83 9.95
CA ALA A 319 24.16 9.67 10.75
C ALA A 319 22.70 9.62 10.26
N ALA A 320 22.47 9.67 8.95
CA ALA A 320 21.14 9.53 8.35
C ALA A 320 20.54 8.14 8.64
N ALA A 321 21.33 7.07 8.52
CA ALA A 321 20.89 5.71 8.83
C ALA A 321 20.47 5.57 10.30
N ILE A 322 21.25 6.13 11.23
CA ILE A 322 20.92 6.15 12.66
C ILE A 322 19.60 6.90 12.88
N ALA A 323 19.43 8.09 12.30
CA ALA A 323 18.19 8.86 12.43
C ALA A 323 16.97 8.10 11.88
N ASN A 324 17.12 7.39 10.76
CA ASN A 324 16.07 6.56 10.19
C ASN A 324 15.68 5.38 11.11
N VAL A 325 16.66 4.74 11.75
CA VAL A 325 16.41 3.66 12.71
C VAL A 325 15.62 4.18 13.91
N PHE A 326 16.02 5.32 14.49
CA PHE A 326 15.28 5.94 15.60
C PHE A 326 13.87 6.34 15.20
N TYR A 327 13.70 7.02 14.05
CA TYR A 327 12.38 7.35 13.50
C TYR A 327 11.49 6.09 13.36
N SER A 328 12.04 5.04 12.75
CA SER A 328 11.32 3.78 12.52
C SER A 328 10.92 3.11 13.84
N LEU A 329 11.82 3.09 14.83
CA LEU A 329 11.56 2.48 16.13
C LEU A 329 10.52 3.27 16.94
N SER A 330 10.59 4.60 16.91
CA SER A 330 9.65 5.46 17.65
C SER A 330 8.21 5.36 17.13
N ASN A 331 8.01 5.07 15.84
CA ASN A 331 6.67 4.83 15.28
C ASN A 331 5.95 3.65 15.96
N TYR A 332 6.66 2.62 16.41
CA TYR A 332 6.05 1.46 17.08
C TYR A 332 5.42 1.81 18.44
N LEU A 333 5.88 2.88 19.11
CA LEU A 333 5.30 3.34 20.38
C LEU A 333 3.86 3.83 20.20
N LEU A 334 3.52 4.32 19.01
CA LEU A 334 2.24 4.97 18.69
C LEU A 334 1.18 3.99 18.18
N ILE A 335 1.58 2.81 17.69
CA ILE A 335 0.70 1.87 16.99
C ILE A 335 -0.48 1.46 17.88
N TRP A 336 -0.21 1.04 19.11
CA TRP A 336 -1.24 0.55 20.02
C TRP A 336 -2.27 1.62 20.39
N VAL A 337 -1.82 2.83 20.73
CA VAL A 337 -2.69 3.98 21.03
C VAL A 337 -3.53 4.36 19.84
N SER A 338 -2.92 4.41 18.65
CA SER A 338 -3.63 4.73 17.41
C SER A 338 -4.72 3.69 17.12
N HIS A 339 -4.42 2.41 17.24
CA HIS A 339 -5.39 1.33 17.02
C HIS A 339 -6.56 1.37 17.99
N ALA A 340 -6.27 1.53 19.29
CA ALA A 340 -7.30 1.61 20.30
C ALA A 340 -8.18 2.86 20.12
N SER A 341 -7.57 3.98 19.78
CA SER A 341 -8.26 5.24 19.51
C SER A 341 -9.18 5.13 18.31
N THR A 342 -8.73 4.55 17.20
CA THR A 342 -9.52 4.40 15.97
C THR A 342 -10.84 3.69 16.21
N ILE A 343 -10.87 2.59 16.98
CA ILE A 343 -12.11 1.84 17.24
C ILE A 343 -13.13 2.70 18.02
N VAL A 344 -12.66 3.47 19.00
CA VAL A 344 -13.50 4.37 19.81
C VAL A 344 -13.97 5.57 18.99
N SER A 345 -13.09 6.12 18.15
CA SER A 345 -13.40 7.25 17.27
C SER A 345 -14.36 6.86 16.13
N ASP A 346 -14.24 5.66 15.56
CA ASP A 346 -15.18 5.15 14.54
C ASP A 346 -16.59 5.02 15.11
N ARG A 347 -16.72 4.53 16.35
CA ARG A 347 -18.00 4.52 17.08
C ARG A 347 -18.52 5.94 17.29
N PHE A 348 -17.67 6.84 17.81
CA PHE A 348 -18.08 8.19 18.11
C PHE A 348 -18.55 8.94 16.86
N ALA A 349 -17.82 8.80 15.75
CA ALA A 349 -18.21 9.34 14.45
C ALA A 349 -19.61 8.83 14.06
N SER A 350 -19.84 7.53 14.19
CA SER A 350 -21.13 6.88 13.89
C SER A 350 -22.28 7.38 14.78
N GLU A 351 -22.02 7.70 16.05
CA GLU A 351 -23.02 8.25 16.98
C GLU A 351 -23.37 9.70 16.67
N VAL A 352 -22.37 10.53 16.35
CA VAL A 352 -22.56 11.97 16.11
C VAL A 352 -23.12 12.24 14.71
N THR A 353 -22.65 11.53 13.69
CA THR A 353 -23.19 11.67 12.33
C THR A 353 -24.53 10.99 12.19
N GLY A 354 -24.83 9.98 13.03
CA GLY A 354 -25.98 9.10 12.86
C GLY A 354 -25.93 8.27 11.58
N ASN A 355 -24.76 8.23 10.91
CA ASN A 355 -24.53 7.64 9.60
C ASN A 355 -23.16 6.92 9.58
N PRO A 356 -23.08 5.65 10.01
CA PRO A 356 -21.83 4.87 9.95
C PRO A 356 -21.39 4.55 8.52
N ASN A 357 -22.33 4.57 7.57
CA ASN A 357 -22.08 4.30 6.16
C ASN A 357 -21.21 5.38 5.49
N ALA A 358 -21.34 6.64 5.93
CA ALA A 358 -20.49 7.72 5.44
C ALA A 358 -19.00 7.44 5.64
N LEU A 359 -18.60 7.06 6.86
CA LEU A 359 -17.22 6.66 7.10
C LEU A 359 -16.86 5.39 6.32
N ALA A 360 -17.80 4.45 6.18
CA ALA A 360 -17.56 3.21 5.45
C ALA A 360 -17.26 3.46 3.96
N ARG A 361 -17.88 4.46 3.31
CA ARG A 361 -17.59 4.84 1.92
C ARG A 361 -16.34 5.72 1.82
N ALA A 362 -16.09 6.56 2.81
CA ALA A 362 -14.89 7.40 2.84
C ALA A 362 -13.58 6.59 2.83
N LEU A 363 -13.48 5.49 3.60
CA LEU A 363 -12.21 4.74 3.71
C LEU A 363 -11.73 4.15 2.36
N PRO A 364 -12.56 3.43 1.58
CA PRO A 364 -12.16 2.90 0.29
C PRO A 364 -11.92 3.99 -0.78
N LYS A 365 -12.72 5.08 -0.77
CA LYS A 365 -12.48 6.27 -1.62
C LYS A 365 -11.10 6.87 -1.38
N MET A 366 -10.78 7.14 -0.11
CA MET A 366 -9.45 7.62 0.28
C MET A 366 -8.36 6.62 -0.13
N ALA A 367 -8.60 5.30 -0.03
CA ALA A 367 -7.62 4.28 -0.43
C ALA A 367 -7.29 4.35 -1.93
N ARG A 368 -8.31 4.52 -2.77
CA ARG A 368 -8.16 4.68 -4.23
C ARG A 368 -7.38 5.96 -4.54
N GLN A 369 -7.78 7.09 -3.97
CA GLN A 369 -7.11 8.37 -4.19
C GLN A 369 -5.68 8.41 -3.63
N MET A 370 -5.33 7.55 -2.68
CA MET A 370 -3.97 7.40 -2.13
C MET A 370 -2.99 6.71 -3.10
N LEU A 371 -3.47 5.95 -4.09
CA LEU A 371 -2.64 5.07 -4.93
C LEU A 371 -1.49 5.79 -5.64
N PRO A 372 -1.68 6.96 -6.29
CA PRO A 372 -0.60 7.65 -6.98
C PRO A 372 0.55 8.05 -6.06
N TYR A 373 0.26 8.26 -4.77
CA TYR A 373 1.22 8.71 -3.77
C TYR A 373 1.88 7.55 -3.02
N ASN A 374 1.45 6.31 -3.28
CA ASN A 374 1.96 5.12 -2.64
C ASN A 374 2.70 4.17 -3.58
N GLN A 375 3.33 4.75 -4.59
CA GLN A 375 4.05 4.01 -5.60
C GLN A 375 5.51 3.76 -5.18
N PRO A 376 6.08 2.58 -5.52
CA PRO A 376 7.51 2.31 -5.39
C PRO A 376 8.28 3.20 -6.37
N ALA A 377 9.51 3.59 -6.01
CA ALA A 377 10.37 4.54 -6.71
C ALA A 377 9.90 6.01 -6.82
N ILE A 378 8.69 6.36 -6.41
CA ILE A 378 8.32 7.77 -6.18
C ILE A 378 8.75 8.13 -4.75
N PRO A 379 9.51 9.23 -4.55
CA PRO A 379 9.87 9.67 -3.21
C PRO A 379 8.58 9.86 -2.39
N THR A 380 8.51 9.15 -1.26
CA THR A 380 7.31 9.13 -0.42
C THR A 380 6.87 10.55 -0.10
N ASN A 381 5.58 10.84 -0.26
CA ASN A 381 5.04 12.13 0.13
C ASN A 381 5.39 12.39 1.61
N ARG A 382 6.12 13.47 1.87
CA ARG A 382 6.60 13.83 3.22
C ARG A 382 5.46 14.04 4.20
N LEU A 383 4.33 14.52 3.71
CA LEU A 383 3.14 14.72 4.53
C LEU A 383 2.66 13.38 5.06
N LEU A 384 2.57 12.36 4.19
CA LEU A 384 2.14 11.02 4.55
C LEU A 384 3.05 10.34 5.57
N GLU A 385 4.37 10.45 5.41
CA GLU A 385 5.30 9.81 6.36
C GLU A 385 5.43 10.56 7.69
N SER A 386 5.36 11.89 7.67
CA SER A 386 5.45 12.71 8.88
C SER A 386 4.17 12.74 9.71
N THR A 387 3.00 12.52 9.09
CA THR A 387 1.68 12.54 9.75
C THR A 387 1.03 11.16 9.87
N ARG A 388 1.74 10.10 9.50
CA ARG A 388 1.26 8.70 9.42
C ARG A 388 0.47 8.21 10.64
N THR A 389 0.81 8.68 11.83
CA THR A 389 0.19 8.25 13.11
C THR A 389 -0.96 9.15 13.58
N LEU A 390 -1.04 10.37 13.06
CA LEU A 390 -2.09 11.34 13.38
C LEU A 390 -3.29 11.26 12.42
N GLY A 391 -3.10 10.62 11.27
CA GLY A 391 -4.06 10.50 10.18
C GLY A 391 -5.32 9.69 10.49
N VAL A 392 -6.10 9.41 9.44
CA VAL A 392 -7.28 8.53 9.51
C VAL A 392 -6.92 7.08 9.20
N CYS A 393 -5.97 6.86 8.28
CA CYS A 393 -5.57 5.55 7.78
C CYS A 393 -4.06 5.49 7.56
N ASP A 394 -3.54 4.28 7.48
CA ASP A 394 -2.16 4.03 7.07
C ASP A 394 -2.08 3.83 5.55
N ARG A 395 -1.23 4.61 4.88
CA ARG A 395 -1.00 4.53 3.44
C ARG A 395 -0.69 3.10 2.99
N GLN A 396 0.23 2.42 3.66
CA GLN A 396 0.79 1.15 3.18
C GLN A 396 -0.31 0.10 3.02
N THR A 397 -1.12 -0.09 4.06
CA THR A 397 -2.23 -1.05 4.05
C THR A 397 -3.36 -0.66 3.08
N MET A 398 -3.46 0.61 2.68
CA MET A 398 -4.50 1.06 1.75
C MET A 398 -4.22 0.70 0.29
N THR A 399 -2.97 0.43 -0.11
CA THR A 399 -2.63 0.13 -1.52
C THR A 399 -3.42 -1.03 -2.08
N ALA A 400 -3.48 -2.09 -1.29
CA ALA A 400 -4.19 -3.31 -1.53
C ALA A 400 -5.67 -3.14 -1.83
N ILE A 401 -6.31 -2.20 -1.15
CA ILE A 401 -7.73 -1.88 -1.25
C ILE A 401 -7.94 -0.86 -2.36
N GLY A 402 -7.07 0.16 -2.42
CA GLY A 402 -7.09 1.19 -3.44
C GLY A 402 -7.09 0.57 -4.84
N LEU A 403 -6.21 -0.41 -5.09
CA LEU A 403 -6.15 -1.11 -6.37
C LEU A 403 -7.48 -1.79 -6.69
N ALA A 404 -8.05 -2.52 -5.73
CA ALA A 404 -9.35 -3.17 -5.91
C ALA A 404 -10.48 -2.17 -6.15
N MET A 405 -10.44 -1.00 -5.51
CA MET A 405 -11.43 0.07 -5.70
C MET A 405 -11.24 0.84 -7.01
N GLU A 406 -10.01 0.93 -7.52
CA GLU A 406 -9.71 1.49 -8.85
C GLU A 406 -10.30 0.58 -9.93
N ILE A 407 -10.03 -0.74 -9.86
CA ILE A 407 -10.64 -1.75 -10.73
C ILE A 407 -12.18 -1.66 -10.66
N ALA A 408 -12.74 -1.55 -9.45
CA ALA A 408 -14.18 -1.42 -9.24
C ALA A 408 -14.75 -0.19 -9.95
N HIS A 409 -14.05 0.94 -9.83
CA HIS A 409 -14.47 2.22 -10.37
C HIS A 409 -14.48 2.23 -11.90
N GLU A 410 -13.50 1.59 -12.53
CA GLU A 410 -13.44 1.48 -14.00
C GLU A 410 -14.47 0.49 -14.57
N GLY A 411 -15.05 -0.36 -13.72
CA GLY A 411 -16.12 -1.30 -14.10
C GLY A 411 -15.63 -2.41 -15.05
N LEU A 412 -14.32 -2.71 -15.00
CA LEU A 412 -13.66 -3.62 -15.95
C LEU A 412 -13.74 -5.10 -15.55
N SER A 413 -14.10 -5.42 -14.30
CA SER A 413 -14.21 -6.81 -13.81
C SER A 413 -15.65 -7.22 -13.49
N GLU A 414 -16.01 -8.45 -13.84
CA GLU A 414 -17.28 -9.10 -13.43
C GLU A 414 -17.25 -9.58 -11.97
N GLN A 415 -16.07 -9.60 -11.34
CA GLN A 415 -15.90 -10.09 -9.96
C GLN A 415 -16.19 -8.99 -8.95
N ASP A 416 -16.72 -9.38 -7.78
CA ASP A 416 -16.96 -8.45 -6.68
C ASP A 416 -15.64 -7.97 -6.04
N PRO A 417 -15.24 -6.70 -6.25
CA PRO A 417 -13.99 -6.15 -5.75
C PRO A 417 -13.96 -6.06 -4.22
N TYR A 418 -15.10 -6.12 -3.54
CA TYR A 418 -15.17 -6.07 -2.07
C TYR A 418 -14.66 -7.35 -1.40
N ARG A 419 -14.54 -8.45 -2.16
CA ARG A 419 -13.92 -9.68 -1.67
C ARG A 419 -12.44 -9.51 -1.35
N VAL A 420 -11.82 -8.40 -1.77
CA VAL A 420 -10.48 -7.97 -1.35
C VAL A 420 -10.31 -7.96 0.18
N PHE A 421 -11.37 -7.67 0.93
CA PHE A 421 -11.34 -7.63 2.39
C PHE A 421 -11.29 -9.01 3.04
N LEU A 422 -11.58 -10.11 2.32
CA LEU A 422 -11.47 -11.47 2.86
C LEU A 422 -10.06 -11.75 3.37
N TRP A 423 -9.05 -11.28 2.63
CA TRP A 423 -7.66 -11.41 3.05
C TRP A 423 -7.40 -10.65 4.36
N GLU A 424 -7.80 -9.37 4.46
CA GLU A 424 -7.61 -8.54 5.67
C GLU A 424 -8.43 -9.02 6.88
N LEU A 425 -9.53 -9.75 6.65
CA LEU A 425 -10.41 -10.24 7.71
C LEU A 425 -10.01 -11.62 8.22
N PHE A 426 -9.49 -12.49 7.36
CA PHE A 426 -9.34 -13.91 7.70
C PHE A 426 -7.93 -14.47 7.54
N ASN A 427 -7.08 -13.89 6.69
CA ASN A 427 -5.72 -14.41 6.50
C ASN A 427 -4.89 -14.22 7.79
N PRO A 428 -4.16 -15.24 8.29
CA PRO A 428 -3.33 -15.10 9.50
C PRO A 428 -2.27 -13.99 9.41
N TRP A 429 -1.74 -13.71 8.22
CA TRP A 429 -0.77 -12.62 7.97
C TRP A 429 -1.34 -11.24 8.29
N ARG A 430 -2.66 -11.08 8.35
CA ARG A 430 -3.30 -9.81 8.73
C ARG A 430 -2.82 -9.26 10.08
N ARG A 431 -2.54 -10.14 11.06
CA ARG A 431 -2.09 -9.71 12.39
C ARG A 431 -0.67 -9.16 12.35
N TRP A 432 0.19 -9.80 11.54
CA TRP A 432 1.53 -9.31 11.29
C TRP A 432 1.49 -7.95 10.57
N LEU A 433 0.62 -7.83 9.57
CA LEU A 433 0.40 -6.56 8.86
C LEU A 433 -0.09 -5.46 9.81
N GLU A 434 -1.03 -5.78 10.70
CA GLU A 434 -1.60 -4.87 11.69
C GLU A 434 -0.54 -4.37 12.69
N ILE A 435 0.38 -5.22 13.17
CA ILE A 435 1.49 -4.83 14.07
C ILE A 435 2.44 -3.81 13.40
N HIS A 436 2.55 -3.85 12.08
CA HIS A 436 3.39 -2.93 11.33
C HIS A 436 2.63 -1.75 10.70
N SER A 437 1.35 -1.59 11.03
CA SER A 437 0.51 -0.51 10.53
C SER A 437 0.16 0.46 11.65
N THR A 438 0.12 1.76 11.34
CA THR A 438 -0.27 2.78 12.34
C THR A 438 -1.76 2.75 12.66
N HIS A 439 -2.58 2.11 11.82
CA HIS A 439 -4.02 2.03 12.00
C HIS A 439 -4.49 0.57 11.87
N PRO A 440 -5.65 0.22 12.46
CA PRO A 440 -6.28 -1.06 12.20
C PRO A 440 -6.60 -1.17 10.70
N LEU A 441 -6.52 -2.39 10.16
CA LEU A 441 -6.84 -2.67 8.77
C LEU A 441 -8.25 -2.18 8.40
N VAL A 442 -8.41 -1.65 7.20
CA VAL A 442 -9.67 -1.03 6.76
C VAL A 442 -10.80 -2.05 6.78
N GLY A 443 -10.58 -3.29 6.33
CA GLY A 443 -11.59 -4.33 6.40
C GLY A 443 -12.12 -4.60 7.81
N LYS A 444 -11.25 -4.50 8.83
CA LYS A 444 -11.65 -4.63 10.25
C LYS A 444 -12.51 -3.45 10.70
N ARG A 445 -12.17 -2.22 10.29
CA ARG A 445 -12.95 -1.00 10.58
C ARG A 445 -14.32 -1.04 9.92
N LEU A 446 -14.37 -1.37 8.63
CA LEU A 446 -15.62 -1.50 7.88
C LEU A 446 -16.55 -2.55 8.48
N LYS A 447 -16.00 -3.66 9.00
CA LYS A 447 -16.80 -4.65 9.75
C LYS A 447 -17.47 -4.08 11.01
N PHE A 448 -16.79 -3.19 11.76
CA PHE A 448 -17.41 -2.50 12.90
C PHE A 448 -18.48 -1.52 12.45
N LEU A 449 -18.18 -0.71 11.43
CA LEU A 449 -19.12 0.28 10.87
C LEU A 449 -20.40 -0.39 10.35
N ALA A 450 -20.28 -1.50 9.63
CA ALA A 450 -21.43 -2.28 9.19
C ALA A 450 -22.23 -2.86 10.37
N GLY A 451 -21.56 -3.23 11.46
CA GLY A 451 -22.22 -3.60 12.72
C GLY A 451 -23.04 -2.45 13.31
N TYR A 452 -22.51 -1.23 13.30
CA TYR A 452 -23.22 -0.04 13.77
C TYR A 452 -24.40 0.33 12.86
N SER A 453 -24.25 0.24 11.54
CA SER A 453 -25.36 0.45 10.60
C SER A 453 -26.50 -0.52 10.88
N LYS A 454 -26.19 -1.81 11.14
CA LYS A 454 -27.20 -2.81 11.53
C LYS A 454 -27.85 -2.50 12.87
N GLN A 455 -27.10 -2.05 13.88
CA GLN A 455 -27.67 -1.60 15.16
C GLN A 455 -28.63 -0.42 14.99
N LEU A 456 -28.38 0.44 14.01
CA LEU A 456 -29.23 1.58 13.70
C LEU A 456 -30.46 1.25 12.87
N GLY A 457 -30.57 0.02 12.36
CA GLY A 457 -31.60 -0.38 11.40
C GLY A 457 -31.37 0.22 10.00
N LEU A 458 -30.16 0.66 9.70
CA LEU A 458 -29.79 1.17 8.38
C LEU A 458 -29.38 0.02 7.46
N LEU A 459 -29.63 0.20 6.16
CA LEU A 459 -29.02 -0.67 5.15
C LEU A 459 -27.51 -0.47 5.19
N THR A 460 -26.75 -1.55 5.15
CA THR A 460 -25.29 -1.48 5.07
C THR A 460 -24.87 -1.26 3.63
N GLU A 461 -24.02 -0.27 3.38
CA GLU A 461 -23.39 -0.08 2.04
C GLU A 461 -22.57 -1.31 1.65
N TYR A 462 -21.92 -1.92 2.64
CA TYR A 462 -21.13 -3.13 2.46
C TYR A 462 -21.76 -4.25 3.28
N ASP A 463 -22.38 -5.24 2.63
CA ASP A 463 -22.92 -6.39 3.35
C ASP A 463 -21.83 -7.39 3.73
N PHE A 464 -21.14 -7.09 4.84
CA PHE A 464 -20.21 -8.03 5.45
C PHE A 464 -20.87 -9.35 5.88
N ALA A 465 -22.21 -9.47 5.96
CA ALA A 465 -22.82 -10.76 6.23
C ALA A 465 -22.61 -11.74 5.07
N GLU A 466 -22.55 -11.27 3.83
CA GLU A 466 -22.23 -12.11 2.68
C GLU A 466 -20.78 -12.58 2.75
N LEU A 467 -19.83 -11.67 2.99
CA LEU A 467 -18.41 -12.02 3.21
C LEU A 467 -18.22 -12.99 4.40
N LEU A 468 -19.00 -12.86 5.47
CA LEU A 468 -18.98 -13.79 6.61
C LEU A 468 -19.58 -15.16 6.28
N LYS A 469 -20.52 -15.26 5.32
CA LYS A 469 -20.96 -16.57 4.80
C LYS A 469 -19.83 -17.22 4.01
N GLU A 470 -19.06 -16.43 3.25
CA GLU A 470 -17.88 -16.93 2.53
C GLU A 470 -16.78 -17.41 3.47
N GLU A 471 -16.61 -16.79 4.65
CA GLU A 471 -15.69 -17.29 5.69
C GLU A 471 -15.92 -18.78 5.98
N LYS A 472 -17.19 -19.21 6.06
CA LYS A 472 -17.53 -20.62 6.34
C LYS A 472 -17.08 -21.56 5.22
N LYS A 473 -16.96 -21.05 3.99
CA LYS A 473 -16.46 -21.82 2.83
C LYS A 473 -14.92 -21.86 2.81
N LEU A 474 -14.24 -20.97 3.53
CA LEU A 474 -12.78 -20.93 3.57
C LEU A 474 -12.21 -22.11 4.37
N ASN A 475 -11.31 -22.85 3.73
CA ASN A 475 -10.49 -23.85 4.41
C ASN A 475 -9.46 -23.18 5.33
N LYS A 476 -9.82 -23.03 6.62
CA LYS A 476 -8.95 -22.46 7.66
C LYS A 476 -7.65 -23.25 7.83
N LYS A 477 -7.68 -24.58 7.69
CA LYS A 477 -6.48 -25.43 7.77
C LYS A 477 -5.45 -25.03 6.70
N ARG A 478 -5.91 -24.81 5.46
CA ARG A 478 -5.04 -24.35 4.36
C ARG A 478 -4.43 -22.97 4.63
N LEU A 479 -5.20 -22.02 5.15
CA LEU A 479 -4.70 -20.69 5.50
C LEU A 479 -3.57 -20.73 6.53
N TYR A 480 -3.75 -21.51 7.61
CA TYR A 480 -2.72 -21.65 8.64
C TYR A 480 -1.52 -22.47 8.16
N GLN A 481 -1.72 -23.48 7.31
CA GLN A 481 -0.61 -24.21 6.69
C GLN A 481 0.27 -23.29 5.84
N ASN A 482 -0.34 -22.45 4.98
CA ASN A 482 0.37 -21.44 4.20
C ASN A 482 1.11 -20.47 5.13
N PHE A 483 0.44 -19.96 6.16
CA PHE A 483 1.06 -19.05 7.14
C PHE A 483 2.28 -19.66 7.83
N TRP A 484 2.20 -20.88 8.35
CA TRP A 484 3.34 -21.51 9.04
C TRP A 484 4.50 -21.81 8.09
N ARG A 485 4.21 -22.23 6.85
CA ARG A 485 5.22 -22.39 5.81
C ARG A 485 5.90 -21.05 5.51
N ASP A 486 5.12 -20.02 5.26
CA ASP A 486 5.63 -18.68 4.95
C ASP A 486 6.45 -18.12 6.12
N LEU A 487 5.99 -18.33 7.36
CA LEU A 487 6.71 -17.95 8.57
C LEU A 487 8.05 -18.67 8.65
N PHE A 488 8.07 -19.99 8.38
CA PHE A 488 9.31 -20.78 8.32
C PHE A 488 10.29 -20.22 7.28
N ILE A 489 9.80 -19.84 6.09
CA ILE A 489 10.62 -19.20 5.05
C ILE A 489 11.17 -17.85 5.54
N GLN A 490 10.36 -17.06 6.26
CA GLN A 490 10.80 -15.76 6.75
C GLN A 490 11.85 -15.88 7.87
N ILE A 491 11.71 -16.84 8.78
CA ILE A 491 12.62 -17.03 9.92
C ILE A 491 13.84 -17.90 9.60
N SER A 492 13.93 -18.52 8.42
CA SER A 492 15.01 -19.46 8.10
C SER A 492 16.43 -18.90 8.27
N PRO A 493 16.75 -17.62 7.98
CA PRO A 493 18.06 -17.05 8.29
C PRO A 493 18.36 -17.01 9.79
N VAL A 494 17.36 -16.66 10.61
CA VAL A 494 17.48 -16.61 12.07
C VAL A 494 17.64 -18.01 12.66
N VAL A 495 16.86 -18.97 12.16
CA VAL A 495 16.99 -20.39 12.55
C VAL A 495 18.38 -20.92 12.21
N GLY A 496 18.90 -20.58 11.03
CA GLY A 496 20.27 -20.92 10.63
C GLY A 496 21.32 -20.36 11.60
N VAL A 497 21.16 -19.11 12.05
CA VAL A 497 22.01 -18.48 13.07
C VAL A 497 21.91 -19.19 14.42
N VAL A 498 20.71 -19.54 14.87
CA VAL A 498 20.52 -20.25 16.16
C VAL A 498 21.17 -21.64 16.12
N ILE A 499 20.96 -22.40 15.03
CA ILE A 499 21.61 -23.70 14.83
C ILE A 499 23.14 -23.54 14.84
N ALA A 500 23.65 -22.50 14.18
CA ALA A 500 25.07 -22.19 14.18
C ALA A 500 25.63 -21.86 15.57
N ILE A 501 24.90 -21.11 16.40
CA ILE A 501 25.30 -20.82 17.79
C ILE A 501 25.38 -22.11 18.59
N VAL A 502 24.37 -22.98 18.50
CA VAL A 502 24.35 -24.27 19.22
C VAL A 502 25.49 -25.17 18.76
N ALA A 503 25.70 -25.29 17.45
CA ALA A 503 26.82 -26.04 16.89
C ALA A 503 28.16 -25.49 17.37
N ALA A 504 28.32 -24.16 17.38
CA ALA A 504 29.53 -23.51 17.86
C ALA A 504 29.79 -23.74 19.36
N MET A 505 28.74 -23.75 20.19
CA MET A 505 28.87 -24.07 21.62
C MET A 505 29.31 -25.52 21.83
N LEU A 506 28.75 -26.48 21.08
CA LEU A 506 29.12 -27.90 21.17
C LEU A 506 30.56 -28.16 20.69
N LEU A 507 30.99 -27.50 19.62
CA LEU A 507 32.33 -27.62 19.03
C LEU A 507 33.36 -26.68 19.66
N SER A 508 32.96 -25.84 20.62
CA SER A 508 33.83 -24.83 21.26
C SER A 508 35.08 -25.41 21.93
N ARG A 509 35.03 -26.68 22.37
CA ARG A 509 36.17 -27.38 22.97
C ARG A 509 37.23 -27.82 21.96
N LEU A 510 36.90 -27.84 20.67
CA LEU A 510 37.74 -28.42 19.62
C LEU A 510 38.47 -27.36 18.78
N PHE A 511 38.12 -26.08 18.87
CA PHE A 511 38.58 -25.05 17.93
C PHE A 511 38.69 -23.64 18.55
N ASN A 512 39.35 -22.73 17.83
CA ASN A 512 39.73 -21.37 18.21
C ASN A 512 38.53 -20.39 18.36
N ARG A 513 38.78 -19.18 18.91
CA ARG A 513 37.82 -18.09 19.17
C ARG A 513 36.98 -17.64 17.95
N TRP A 514 37.47 -17.89 16.74
CA TRP A 514 36.82 -17.52 15.48
C TRP A 514 35.77 -18.52 15.01
N LEU A 515 35.65 -19.69 15.66
CA LEU A 515 34.69 -20.72 15.28
C LEU A 515 33.25 -20.19 15.33
N LEU A 516 32.89 -19.44 16.37
CA LEU A 516 31.55 -18.85 16.49
C LEU A 516 31.20 -18.00 15.26
N LEU A 517 32.10 -17.11 14.85
CA LEU A 517 31.88 -16.22 13.71
C LEU A 517 31.75 -17.02 12.40
N SER A 518 32.59 -18.02 12.20
CA SER A 518 32.53 -18.91 11.03
C SER A 518 31.17 -19.62 10.94
N PHE A 519 30.75 -20.27 12.02
CA PHE A 519 29.46 -20.98 12.05
C PHE A 519 28.29 -20.01 11.86
N LEU A 520 28.33 -18.83 12.47
CA LEU A 520 27.30 -17.80 12.29
C LEU A 520 27.14 -17.42 10.81
N MET A 521 28.24 -17.20 10.08
CA MET A 521 28.19 -16.89 8.65
C MET A 521 27.68 -18.06 7.82
N ILE A 522 28.11 -19.30 8.12
CA ILE A 522 27.62 -20.51 7.43
C ILE A 522 26.12 -20.70 7.68
N GLY A 523 25.68 -20.64 8.93
CA GLY A 523 24.28 -20.81 9.31
C GLY A 523 23.37 -19.75 8.72
N LEU A 524 23.79 -18.48 8.77
CA LEU A 524 23.08 -17.38 8.14
C LEU A 524 23.02 -17.54 6.61
N GLY A 525 24.13 -17.94 5.98
CA GLY A 525 24.20 -18.21 4.54
C GLY A 525 23.27 -19.35 4.12
N LEU A 526 23.32 -20.52 4.79
CA LEU A 526 22.42 -21.64 4.54
C LEU A 526 20.94 -21.26 4.76
N GLY A 527 20.67 -20.45 5.79
CA GLY A 527 19.32 -19.95 6.08
C GLY A 527 18.76 -19.04 4.98
N PHE A 528 19.58 -18.15 4.40
CA PHE A 528 19.21 -17.35 3.22
C PHE A 528 19.06 -18.20 1.95
N MET A 529 19.93 -19.20 1.77
CA MET A 529 19.84 -20.13 0.64
C MET A 529 18.50 -20.88 0.65
N LEU A 530 18.10 -21.39 1.82
CA LEU A 530 16.79 -22.02 2.03
C LEU A 530 15.64 -21.04 1.78
N GLN A 531 15.77 -19.80 2.28
CA GLN A 531 14.76 -18.75 2.11
C GLN A 531 14.44 -18.49 0.64
N GLY A 532 15.46 -18.19 -0.18
CA GLY A 532 15.21 -17.84 -1.57
C GLY A 532 14.75 -19.01 -2.42
N SER A 533 15.20 -20.22 -2.13
CA SER A 533 14.71 -21.44 -2.82
C SER A 533 13.20 -21.64 -2.61
N LEU A 534 12.71 -21.42 -1.39
CA LEU A 534 11.29 -21.61 -1.07
C LEU A 534 10.42 -20.40 -1.46
N ARG A 535 10.98 -19.19 -1.47
CA ARG A 535 10.26 -17.94 -1.79
C ARG A 535 9.81 -17.85 -3.24
N TYR A 536 10.59 -18.43 -4.16
CA TYR A 536 10.39 -18.39 -5.61
C TYR A 536 10.12 -19.80 -6.15
N PRO A 537 8.86 -20.29 -6.10
CA PRO A 537 8.52 -21.61 -6.62
C PRO A 537 8.61 -21.68 -8.16
N ASP A 538 8.84 -22.88 -8.70
CA ASP A 538 8.98 -23.09 -10.15
C ASP A 538 7.71 -22.72 -10.95
N PHE A 539 7.91 -22.19 -12.16
CA PHE A 539 6.87 -21.82 -13.13
C PHE A 539 6.17 -22.99 -13.84
N ARG A 540 6.22 -24.23 -13.31
CA ARG A 540 5.73 -25.42 -14.03
C ARG A 540 4.21 -25.45 -14.23
N ARG A 541 3.46 -24.59 -13.54
CA ARG A 541 2.03 -24.33 -13.71
C ARG A 541 1.81 -22.83 -13.54
N VAL A 542 1.89 -22.08 -14.63
CA VAL A 542 1.44 -20.69 -14.62
C VAL A 542 0.08 -20.68 -15.26
N ASP A 543 -0.95 -20.43 -14.45
CA ASP A 543 -2.27 -20.14 -14.96
C ASP A 543 -2.25 -18.67 -15.41
N ASP A 544 -2.86 -18.37 -16.56
CA ASP A 544 -3.11 -16.98 -16.96
C ASP A 544 -4.08 -16.38 -15.93
N THR A 545 -3.66 -15.34 -15.21
CA THR A 545 -4.43 -14.77 -14.09
C THR A 545 -4.53 -13.27 -14.21
N ASP A 546 -5.75 -12.75 -14.10
CA ASP A 546 -6.05 -11.33 -13.95
C ASP A 546 -5.62 -10.83 -12.55
N LEU A 547 -5.09 -9.60 -12.49
CA LEU A 547 -4.73 -8.90 -11.26
C LEU A 547 -5.88 -8.91 -10.23
N VAL A 548 -7.12 -8.74 -10.68
CA VAL A 548 -8.31 -8.71 -9.79
C VAL A 548 -8.46 -10.03 -9.02
N SER A 549 -8.30 -11.14 -9.73
CA SER A 549 -8.41 -12.48 -9.14
C SER A 549 -7.33 -12.70 -8.08
N LEU A 550 -6.13 -12.14 -8.27
CA LEU A 550 -5.03 -12.23 -7.32
C LEU A 550 -5.24 -11.35 -6.07
N LEU A 551 -5.85 -10.17 -6.23
CA LEU A 551 -6.13 -9.26 -5.11
C LEU A 551 -7.25 -9.80 -4.19
N ILE A 552 -8.21 -10.52 -4.77
CA ILE A 552 -9.37 -11.09 -4.08
C ILE A 552 -9.05 -12.44 -3.41
N ASP A 553 -8.08 -13.21 -3.91
CA ASP A 553 -7.78 -14.53 -3.38
C ASP A 553 -7.24 -14.48 -1.92
N PRO A 554 -8.00 -15.02 -0.93
CA PRO A 554 -7.59 -15.00 0.46
C PRO A 554 -6.39 -15.93 0.77
N TYR A 555 -6.05 -16.86 -0.12
CA TYR A 555 -4.97 -17.83 0.05
C TYR A 555 -3.60 -17.33 -0.42
N VAL A 556 -3.55 -16.19 -1.12
CA VAL A 556 -2.30 -15.58 -1.58
C VAL A 556 -1.41 -15.28 -0.39
N SER A 557 -0.16 -15.74 -0.51
CA SER A 557 0.85 -15.66 0.54
C SER A 557 1.49 -14.26 0.60
N TYR A 558 1.96 -13.91 1.80
CA TYR A 558 2.73 -12.69 2.05
C TYR A 558 4.20 -12.84 1.64
N VAL A 559 4.75 -14.06 1.73
CA VAL A 559 6.20 -14.34 1.60
C VAL A 559 6.50 -15.08 0.31
N GLN A 560 5.99 -16.31 0.19
CA GLN A 560 6.10 -17.11 -1.02
C GLN A 560 5.26 -16.47 -2.12
N GLY A 561 5.87 -16.20 -3.27
CA GLY A 561 5.16 -15.59 -4.39
C GLY A 561 4.37 -16.63 -5.20
N THR A 562 3.19 -16.23 -5.65
CA THR A 562 2.33 -17.05 -6.52
C THR A 562 2.77 -16.83 -7.96
N PRO A 563 3.14 -17.88 -8.72
CA PRO A 563 3.57 -17.69 -10.11
C PRO A 563 2.40 -17.18 -10.96
N VAL A 564 2.64 -16.11 -11.71
CA VAL A 564 1.61 -15.42 -12.51
C VAL A 564 2.16 -14.97 -13.86
N GLN A 565 1.27 -14.90 -14.84
CA GLN A 565 1.48 -14.26 -16.13
C GLN A 565 0.36 -13.25 -16.33
N ILE A 566 0.74 -11.98 -16.45
CA ILE A 566 -0.20 -10.86 -16.61
C ILE A 566 0.18 -10.10 -17.89
N PRO A 567 -0.69 -10.08 -18.91
CA PRO A 567 -0.53 -9.19 -20.06
C PRO A 567 -0.93 -7.77 -19.68
N GLY A 568 -0.17 -6.77 -20.11
CA GLY A 568 -0.50 -5.37 -19.83
C GLY A 568 0.39 -4.39 -20.59
N GLU A 569 0.18 -3.09 -20.39
CA GLU A 569 1.00 -2.03 -20.96
C GLU A 569 1.99 -1.50 -19.92
N LEU A 570 3.28 -1.41 -20.28
CA LEU A 570 4.29 -0.91 -19.35
C LEU A 570 4.26 0.62 -19.32
N LEU A 571 3.64 1.21 -18.30
CA LEU A 571 3.50 2.68 -18.18
C LEU A 571 4.80 3.41 -17.80
N GLY A 572 5.76 2.69 -17.23
CA GLY A 572 7.05 3.28 -16.89
C GLY A 572 7.76 2.60 -15.74
N TYR A 573 8.93 3.13 -15.42
CA TYR A 573 9.81 2.61 -14.39
C TYR A 573 10.35 3.74 -13.51
N GLY A 574 10.75 3.39 -12.29
CA GLY A 574 11.46 4.26 -11.39
C GLY A 574 12.57 3.52 -10.66
N THR A 575 13.56 4.28 -10.19
CA THR A 575 14.66 3.78 -9.38
C THR A 575 14.40 4.09 -7.91
N ASP A 576 14.33 3.07 -7.06
CA ASP A 576 14.43 3.27 -5.62
C ASP A 576 15.90 3.47 -5.23
N GLU A 577 16.23 4.60 -4.62
CA GLU A 577 17.61 5.02 -4.31
C GLU A 577 18.39 4.06 -3.38
N PHE A 578 17.72 3.09 -2.76
CA PHE A 578 18.28 2.18 -1.74
C PHE A 578 18.12 0.68 -2.03
N TYR A 579 17.50 0.29 -3.15
CA TYR A 579 17.29 -1.13 -3.48
C TYR A 579 17.98 -1.52 -4.78
N LEU A 580 18.46 -2.77 -4.83
CA LEU A 580 18.91 -3.43 -6.05
C LEU A 580 17.67 -3.70 -6.92
N GLY A 581 17.38 -2.83 -7.89
CA GLY A 581 16.30 -3.04 -8.85
C GLY A 581 15.62 -1.77 -9.37
N TYR A 582 14.66 -1.98 -10.25
CA TYR A 582 13.75 -0.97 -10.78
C TYR A 582 12.32 -1.37 -10.44
N ALA A 583 11.55 -0.41 -9.92
CA ALA A 583 10.12 -0.58 -9.76
C ALA A 583 9.44 -0.16 -11.06
N MET A 584 8.48 -0.96 -11.55
CA MET A 584 7.78 -0.65 -12.79
C MET A 584 6.27 -0.71 -12.60
N ARG A 585 5.55 -0.06 -13.51
CA ARG A 585 4.10 0.01 -13.52
C ARG A 585 3.58 -0.66 -14.78
N LEU A 586 2.70 -1.62 -14.59
CA LEU A 586 2.02 -2.34 -15.67
C LEU A 586 0.53 -2.07 -15.56
N GLU A 587 -0.09 -1.56 -16.60
CA GLU A 587 -1.54 -1.41 -16.68
C GLU A 587 -2.14 -2.68 -17.30
N ASP A 588 -2.94 -3.40 -16.53
CA ASP A 588 -3.73 -4.54 -17.00
C ASP A 588 -5.20 -4.09 -17.19
N GLN A 589 -6.03 -4.94 -17.80
CA GLN A 589 -7.47 -4.74 -17.97
C GLN A 589 -8.21 -4.44 -16.66
N GLY A 590 -7.65 -4.78 -15.50
CA GLY A 590 -8.23 -4.42 -14.21
C GLY A 590 -7.74 -3.08 -13.67
N GLY A 591 -6.48 -2.71 -13.89
CA GLY A 591 -5.85 -1.55 -13.25
C GLY A 591 -4.33 -1.69 -13.16
N VAL A 592 -3.69 -0.90 -12.30
CA VAL A 592 -2.22 -0.82 -12.24
C VAL A 592 -1.60 -1.90 -11.34
N ALA A 593 -0.78 -2.76 -11.91
CA ALA A 593 0.09 -3.69 -11.20
C ALA A 593 1.50 -3.11 -11.01
N PHE A 594 2.09 -3.38 -9.85
CA PHE A 594 3.47 -2.97 -9.54
C PHE A 594 4.43 -4.14 -9.73
N LEU A 595 5.48 -3.91 -10.52
CA LEU A 595 6.51 -4.91 -10.83
C LEU A 595 7.83 -4.55 -10.15
N ASN A 596 8.56 -5.56 -9.69
CA ASN A 596 9.90 -5.42 -9.15
C ASN A 596 10.90 -6.16 -10.04
N TYR A 597 11.78 -5.40 -10.70
CA TYR A 597 12.80 -5.92 -11.61
C TYR A 597 14.18 -5.82 -10.99
N ILE A 598 14.92 -6.94 -10.93
CA ILE A 598 16.30 -6.95 -10.46
C ILE A 598 17.22 -7.34 -11.63
N PRO A 599 18.12 -6.44 -12.08
CA PRO A 599 19.03 -6.72 -13.18
C PRO A 599 20.08 -7.77 -12.81
N SER A 600 20.71 -8.39 -13.80
CA SER A 600 21.86 -9.28 -13.56
C SER A 600 23.07 -8.50 -13.03
N PHE A 601 24.03 -9.21 -12.42
CA PHE A 601 25.30 -8.62 -11.95
C PHE A 601 26.02 -7.80 -13.05
N ARG A 602 26.08 -8.32 -14.28
CA ARG A 602 26.68 -7.62 -15.43
C ARG A 602 25.92 -6.35 -15.78
N GLN A 603 24.60 -6.45 -15.90
CA GLN A 603 23.73 -5.32 -16.26
C GLN A 603 23.73 -4.22 -15.19
N TRP A 604 23.96 -4.56 -13.93
CA TRP A 604 23.97 -3.59 -12.84
C TRP A 604 25.29 -2.81 -12.73
N ILE A 605 26.42 -3.51 -12.81
CA ILE A 605 27.76 -2.92 -12.56
C ILE A 605 28.45 -2.48 -13.84
N ILE A 606 28.33 -3.26 -14.92
CA ILE A 606 29.12 -3.08 -16.14
C ILE A 606 28.33 -2.23 -17.15
N ASP A 607 27.07 -2.59 -17.43
CA ASP A 607 26.27 -1.98 -18.51
C ASP A 607 24.87 -1.47 -18.04
N PRO A 608 24.78 -0.58 -17.03
CA PRO A 608 23.48 -0.08 -16.55
C PRO A 608 22.70 0.71 -17.62
N SER A 609 23.40 1.38 -18.54
CA SER A 609 22.80 2.13 -19.64
C SER A 609 22.00 1.25 -20.60
N MET A 610 22.44 0.00 -20.84
CA MET A 610 21.71 -0.93 -21.70
C MET A 610 20.40 -1.39 -21.06
N THR A 611 20.39 -1.56 -19.74
CA THR A 611 19.18 -1.89 -18.98
C THR A 611 18.15 -0.78 -19.08
N ILE A 612 18.60 0.47 -18.88
CA ILE A 612 17.76 1.67 -19.00
C ILE A 612 17.21 1.78 -20.43
N LYS A 613 18.06 1.59 -21.44
CA LYS A 613 17.63 1.61 -22.85
C LYS A 613 16.57 0.55 -23.15
N ASN A 614 16.73 -0.67 -22.64
CA ASN A 614 15.74 -1.73 -22.80
C ASN A 614 14.42 -1.42 -22.08
N LEU A 615 14.48 -0.82 -20.90
CA LEU A 615 13.29 -0.34 -20.18
C LEU A 615 12.58 0.76 -20.97
N GLU A 616 13.31 1.77 -21.45
CA GLU A 616 12.76 2.85 -22.29
C GLU A 616 12.15 2.32 -23.59
N MET A 617 12.74 1.30 -24.22
CA MET A 617 12.17 0.67 -25.42
C MET A 617 10.87 -0.08 -25.14
N LEU A 618 10.67 -0.57 -23.91
CA LEU A 618 9.49 -1.32 -23.50
C LEU A 618 8.39 -0.46 -22.89
N CYS A 619 8.69 0.79 -22.47
CA CYS A 619 7.68 1.73 -22.02
C CYS A 619 6.64 2.00 -23.12
N ASP A 620 5.38 2.16 -22.72
CA ASP A 620 4.21 2.37 -23.57
C ASP A 620 3.99 1.25 -24.61
N ARG A 621 4.55 0.06 -24.35
CA ARG A 621 4.32 -1.16 -25.15
C ARG A 621 3.53 -2.20 -24.37
N SER A 622 2.75 -2.98 -25.11
CA SER A 622 2.09 -4.17 -24.56
C SER A 622 3.11 -5.29 -24.32
N VAL A 623 3.19 -5.73 -23.08
CA VAL A 623 4.14 -6.73 -22.57
C VAL A 623 3.41 -7.80 -21.77
N ILE A 624 3.94 -9.02 -21.77
CA ILE A 624 3.59 -10.07 -20.83
C ILE A 624 4.59 -10.02 -19.69
N ALA A 625 4.11 -9.72 -18.50
CA ALA A 625 4.87 -9.79 -17.26
C ALA A 625 4.70 -11.16 -16.64
N THR A 626 5.78 -11.94 -16.61
CA THR A 626 5.85 -13.24 -15.94
C THR A 626 6.60 -13.06 -14.63
N GLY A 627 6.07 -13.57 -13.52
CA GLY A 627 6.71 -13.37 -12.23
C GLY A 627 5.97 -14.02 -11.08
N TRP A 628 6.25 -13.54 -9.87
CA TRP A 628 5.61 -14.03 -8.65
C TRP A 628 4.87 -12.92 -7.92
N PHE A 629 3.54 -13.02 -7.85
CA PHE A 629 2.68 -12.07 -7.14
C PHE A 629 2.72 -12.33 -5.62
N ARG A 630 2.81 -11.24 -4.85
CA ARG A 630 2.68 -11.25 -3.40
C ARG A 630 1.72 -10.16 -2.96
N ARG A 631 0.87 -10.49 -1.98
CA ARG A 631 -0.12 -9.54 -1.46
C ARG A 631 0.52 -8.46 -0.58
N GLY A 632 1.36 -8.88 0.39
CA GLY A 632 2.23 -7.98 1.16
C GLY A 632 1.55 -6.83 1.91
N LYS A 633 2.38 -5.93 2.47
CA LYS A 633 1.98 -4.54 2.76
C LYS A 633 1.66 -3.78 1.48
N PHE A 634 2.34 -4.16 0.42
CA PHE A 634 2.28 -3.57 -0.89
C PHE A 634 2.18 -4.72 -1.90
N PRO A 635 1.09 -4.83 -2.66
CA PRO A 635 0.95 -5.85 -3.69
C PRO A 635 1.99 -5.63 -4.77
N ILE A 636 2.83 -6.64 -5.00
CA ILE A 636 3.94 -6.53 -5.95
C ILE A 636 4.19 -7.85 -6.65
N ILE A 637 4.58 -7.77 -7.92
CA ILE A 637 5.01 -8.90 -8.72
C ILE A 637 6.51 -8.83 -8.83
N ASP A 638 7.21 -9.79 -8.23
CA ASP A 638 8.62 -9.97 -8.52
C ASP A 638 8.74 -10.53 -9.93
N LEU A 639 9.22 -9.69 -10.84
CA LEU A 639 9.33 -10.06 -12.24
C LEU A 639 10.35 -11.19 -12.39
N SER A 640 10.08 -12.14 -13.28
CA SER A 640 11.05 -13.10 -13.80
C SER A 640 11.42 -12.77 -15.23
N THR A 641 10.42 -12.63 -16.12
CA THR A 641 10.65 -12.15 -17.48
C THR A 641 9.58 -11.17 -17.90
N LEU A 642 9.98 -10.12 -18.63
CA LEU A 642 9.11 -9.18 -19.32
C LEU A 642 9.38 -9.31 -20.80
N GLN A 643 8.36 -9.71 -21.55
CA GLN A 643 8.46 -9.92 -22.99
C GLN A 643 7.41 -9.07 -23.69
N PRO A 644 7.75 -8.38 -24.78
CA PRO A 644 6.74 -7.71 -25.58
C PRO A 644 5.78 -8.75 -26.19
N ILE A 645 4.48 -8.42 -26.22
CA ILE A 645 3.44 -9.30 -26.81
C ILE A 645 3.64 -9.42 -28.32
N MET A 646 4.23 -8.42 -28.95
CA MET A 646 4.56 -8.38 -30.38
C MET A 646 6.04 -8.08 -30.63
N GLU A 647 6.62 -8.74 -31.65
CA GLU A 647 8.01 -8.59 -32.08
C GLU A 647 8.10 -7.72 -33.35
N ASP A 648 8.27 -6.38 -33.21
CA ASP A 648 8.39 -5.50 -34.39
C ASP A 648 9.62 -5.81 -35.28
N ARG A 649 10.71 -6.42 -34.74
CA ARG A 649 11.92 -6.83 -35.50
C ARG A 649 12.72 -7.96 -34.82
N PRO A 650 13.15 -9.02 -35.53
CA PRO A 650 13.91 -10.15 -34.97
C PRO A 650 15.33 -9.79 -34.47
N LYS A 651 15.85 -8.60 -34.80
CA LYS A 651 17.21 -8.14 -34.41
C LYS A 651 17.25 -7.28 -33.14
N GLN A 652 16.12 -6.88 -32.56
CA GLN A 652 16.05 -6.07 -31.34
C GLN A 652 15.04 -6.69 -30.35
N ARG A 653 15.36 -7.88 -29.85
CA ARG A 653 14.66 -8.48 -28.71
C ARG A 653 14.98 -7.69 -27.44
N ALA A 654 14.23 -6.63 -27.17
CA ALA A 654 14.22 -5.98 -25.88
C ALA A 654 13.38 -6.83 -24.92
N SER A 655 13.92 -7.94 -24.41
CA SER A 655 13.32 -8.71 -23.32
C SER A 655 14.08 -8.44 -22.03
N LEU A 656 13.37 -8.28 -20.92
CA LEU A 656 14.01 -8.12 -19.61
C LEU A 656 13.89 -9.42 -18.83
N THR A 657 15.02 -9.94 -18.37
CA THR A 657 15.09 -11.09 -17.47
C THR A 657 15.56 -10.60 -16.11
N SER A 658 14.81 -10.93 -15.07
CA SER A 658 15.04 -10.51 -13.70
C SER A 658 15.65 -11.66 -12.88
N TYR A 659 16.55 -11.33 -11.96
CA TYR A 659 17.47 -12.29 -11.32
C TYR A 659 17.29 -12.40 -9.80
N HIS A 660 16.05 -12.38 -9.29
CA HIS A 660 15.75 -12.45 -7.86
C HIS A 660 16.38 -13.65 -7.14
N GLN A 661 16.18 -14.86 -7.66
CA GLN A 661 16.71 -16.09 -7.07
C GLN A 661 18.24 -16.15 -7.16
N PHE A 662 18.80 -15.67 -8.26
CA PHE A 662 20.24 -15.63 -8.49
C PHE A 662 20.97 -14.74 -7.47
N TRP A 663 20.46 -13.53 -7.22
CA TRP A 663 21.04 -12.64 -6.21
C TRP A 663 20.96 -13.23 -4.81
N ASN A 664 19.84 -13.86 -4.45
CA ASN A 664 19.73 -14.57 -3.18
C ASN A 664 20.80 -15.68 -3.07
N ASN A 665 20.95 -16.49 -4.12
CA ASN A 665 21.90 -17.60 -4.15
C ASN A 665 23.36 -17.12 -4.10
N ILE A 666 23.71 -16.02 -4.78
CA ILE A 666 25.04 -15.41 -4.70
C ILE A 666 25.32 -14.91 -3.30
N CYS A 667 24.44 -14.08 -2.73
CA CYS A 667 24.64 -13.54 -1.39
C CYS A 667 24.79 -14.66 -0.36
N SER A 668 23.93 -15.68 -0.42
CA SER A 668 24.00 -16.85 0.46
C SER A 668 25.30 -17.65 0.28
N SER A 669 25.73 -17.90 -0.96
CA SER A 669 26.97 -18.62 -1.25
C SER A 669 28.21 -17.86 -0.77
N ILE A 670 28.26 -16.54 -0.96
CA ILE A 670 29.36 -15.71 -0.46
C ILE A 670 29.46 -15.80 1.06
N LEU A 671 28.33 -15.73 1.76
CA LEU A 671 28.30 -15.85 3.22
C LEU A 671 28.81 -17.22 3.70
N VAL A 672 28.39 -18.30 3.05
CA VAL A 672 28.87 -19.65 3.35
C VAL A 672 30.38 -19.77 3.05
N LEU A 673 30.86 -19.29 1.90
CA LEU A 673 32.27 -19.35 1.53
C LEU A 673 33.16 -18.51 2.46
N LEU A 674 32.72 -17.33 2.87
CA LEU A 674 33.42 -16.53 3.88
C LEU A 674 33.49 -17.25 5.22
N GLY A 675 32.39 -17.87 5.64
CA GLY A 675 32.34 -18.69 6.85
C GLY A 675 33.28 -19.90 6.78
N LEU A 676 33.30 -20.62 5.65
CA LEU A 676 34.21 -21.76 5.42
C LEU A 676 35.69 -21.33 5.34
N SER A 677 35.98 -20.20 4.70
CA SER A 677 37.33 -19.63 4.64
C SER A 677 37.84 -19.25 6.03
N LEU A 678 37.00 -18.60 6.84
CA LEU A 678 37.29 -18.34 8.25
C LEU A 678 37.52 -19.63 9.03
N LEU A 679 36.74 -20.69 8.78
CA LEU A 679 36.93 -21.99 9.40
C LEU A 679 38.31 -22.57 9.06
N LEU A 680 38.70 -22.56 7.78
CA LEU A 680 39.98 -23.07 7.28
C LEU A 680 41.19 -22.29 7.81
N LEU A 681 41.06 -20.97 7.93
CA LEU A 681 42.10 -20.12 8.54
C LEU A 681 42.31 -20.45 10.03
N THR A 682 41.30 -21.02 10.68
CA THR A 682 41.34 -21.33 12.12
C THR A 682 41.73 -22.77 12.42
N SER A 683 41.69 -23.66 11.42
CA SER A 683 42.05 -25.07 11.54
C SER A 683 43.54 -25.36 11.41
N ARG A 684 44.42 -24.35 11.50
CA ARG A 684 45.88 -24.55 11.61
C ARG A 684 46.37 -24.28 13.03
N LEU A 685 46.40 -25.36 13.81
CA LEU A 685 47.47 -25.76 14.72
C LEU A 685 47.23 -27.25 15.03
N PHE A 686 47.69 -28.09 14.10
CA PHE A 686 48.27 -29.38 14.47
C PHE A 686 49.61 -29.10 15.17
#